data_AF-A0A285QPC0-F1
#
_entry.id   AF-A0A285QPC0-F1
#
_cell.length_a   1.000
_cell.length_b   1.000
_cell.length_c   1.000
_cell.angle_alpha   90.00
_cell.angle_beta   90.00
_cell.angle_gamma   90.00
#
_symmetry.space_group_name_H-M   'P 1'
#
loop_
_entity.id
_entity.type
_entity.pdbx_description
1 polymer ?
#
loop_
_entity_poly.entity_id
_entity_poly.type
_entity_poly.pdbx_seq_one_letter_code
_entity_poly.pdbx_strand_id
1 'polypeptide(L)'
;MIRSALRPIVSGQRRVEKRHLHAKVPGGLHISRIRTALAVGATLLGTVGLPAVGAGSAAAAGGTLYVNNAAGANCTDSGSGTQAAPFCTIAAAAAVVQPGQTVAIGDGVYAESLTITRSGTAAAPITFRGTKNDGSNPGGSGTRIGDWSHTVDGFVVKGADHLRFENLNISTGFQKPTVLVDGAHDVAFDNTTVSGGNGIRITNASDKVVYGRGRFGYVQGPAVTVDGGSTNTVLTTNQVQANYVPEMTGILLKDAPNTVVVANTVYSSCFGGIVLDGASAGAVIENNVVNTAKNMNAACDNPAGATGISVGANATAGTKIDYNLIDPLSGGAPYSWAGTAFATQSQLTANTGQGGHDFVDLTYVPKGPNAPVDHRIDSADETAPGMLPTDLWGAAPVDSPTVTNTGTGSGTRDRGAYEDLDVGSAFTPAGPTRLLDTRAPIGVPVAQAVAPYGTVDLPVTGVAGVPASGVTAVTMNVTVTDPQQDGHLTVYPHGDEAPNSSNLNWVAGRTIPNLVTVPVKDGKVSFFNASGGTVHLIADLEGYYSPKGSLFHAQGPTRLLDTRAPIGVPVAQAVAPYGTVDLPITGVAGVPASGVTAVTMNVTVTDPQQEGHLTVYPHGDEAPNSSNLNWVAGRTIPNLVTVPVKDGKVSFFNASGGTVHLIADLAGYYSAEGKVSYRPAGPYRLMDTRQDIYSESGMRPAGTVPAWGTLDVSVGDIPNVAAVTLNVTVTEPGAEGHLTVYPHGDAAPNASNLNFLPGETIPNQVVVPVKDGTVSFYNASGAPIHLIVDEFGYQAY
;
A
#
# COMPACT_ATOMS: atom_id res chain seq x y z
N MET A 1 -27.33 42.08 28.52
CA MET A 1 -28.58 42.69 29.05
C MET A 1 -29.30 43.42 27.91
N ILE A 2 -30.63 43.54 28.00
CA ILE A 2 -31.53 44.62 27.48
C ILE A 2 -31.10 45.33 26.16
N ARG A 3 -31.76 45.20 24.99
CA ARG A 3 -33.17 45.37 24.53
C ARG A 3 -33.70 46.82 24.32
N SER A 4 -33.93 47.17 23.04
CA SER A 4 -35.11 47.88 22.49
C SER A 4 -35.06 47.67 20.96
N ALA A 5 -36.06 47.13 20.23
CA ALA A 5 -37.47 47.52 20.03
C ALA A 5 -37.60 48.89 19.30
N LEU A 6 -38.38 49.05 18.22
CA LEU A 6 -39.70 48.47 17.92
C LEU A 6 -39.96 47.94 16.48
N ARG A 7 -41.03 47.13 16.37
CA ARG A 7 -41.89 46.78 15.20
C ARG A 7 -43.30 47.44 15.46
N PRO A 8 -44.44 47.33 14.68
CA PRO A 8 -44.97 46.05 14.11
C PRO A 8 -46.07 46.07 12.99
N ILE A 9 -46.52 44.85 12.58
CA ILE A 9 -47.76 44.47 11.81
C ILE A 9 -47.99 45.15 10.41
N VAL A 10 -48.87 44.71 9.49
CA VAL A 10 -50.05 43.80 9.55
C VAL A 10 -49.80 42.40 8.92
N SER A 11 -50.63 41.89 8.00
CA SER A 11 -50.81 40.43 7.69
C SER A 11 -51.71 40.19 6.46
N GLY A 12 -51.98 38.98 5.91
CA GLY A 12 -51.60 37.60 6.28
C GLY A 12 -52.78 36.58 6.25
N GLN A 13 -52.50 35.26 6.47
CA GLN A 13 -53.46 34.15 6.75
C GLN A 13 -54.32 33.61 5.57
N ARG A 14 -54.85 32.36 5.51
CA ARG A 14 -54.77 31.04 6.23
C ARG A 14 -55.25 29.94 5.21
N ARG A 15 -54.71 28.72 5.09
CA ARG A 15 -54.72 27.47 5.93
C ARG A 15 -55.94 26.51 5.68
N VAL A 16 -55.67 25.19 5.65
CA VAL A 16 -56.55 24.00 5.90
C VAL A 16 -56.98 23.10 4.69
N GLU A 17 -56.34 21.92 4.61
CA GLU A 17 -56.79 20.53 4.36
C GLU A 17 -57.96 20.05 3.43
N LYS A 18 -57.67 18.93 2.73
CA LYS A 18 -58.47 17.68 2.51
C LYS A 18 -59.81 17.68 1.72
N ARG A 19 -59.80 17.06 0.52
CA ARG A 19 -60.23 15.64 0.27
C ARG A 19 -60.04 15.20 -1.20
N HIS A 20 -60.21 13.90 -1.48
CA HIS A 20 -60.11 13.28 -2.82
C HIS A 20 -61.32 13.58 -3.74
N LEU A 21 -61.15 13.56 -5.07
CA LEU A 21 -61.64 12.47 -5.94
C LEU A 21 -61.13 12.53 -7.42
N HIS A 22 -60.86 11.35 -7.98
CA HIS A 22 -60.90 10.90 -9.40
C HIS A 22 -60.92 11.88 -10.61
N ALA A 23 -59.94 11.74 -11.55
CA ALA A 23 -60.08 11.05 -12.86
C ALA A 23 -59.27 11.64 -14.07
N LYS A 24 -58.58 10.74 -14.80
CA LYS A 24 -58.14 10.77 -16.23
C LYS A 24 -57.82 12.10 -16.96
N VAL A 25 -56.56 12.23 -17.43
CA VAL A 25 -56.12 12.06 -18.86
C VAL A 25 -54.61 11.67 -18.91
N PRO A 26 -53.99 11.27 -20.05
CA PRO A 26 -52.77 10.44 -20.06
C PRO A 26 -51.50 11.05 -20.71
N GLY A 27 -50.34 10.36 -20.56
CA GLY A 27 -49.21 10.39 -21.53
C GLY A 27 -47.79 10.47 -20.92
N GLY A 28 -46.87 9.60 -21.37
CA GLY A 28 -45.40 9.66 -21.12
C GLY A 28 -44.95 9.50 -19.65
N LEU A 29 -44.53 8.35 -19.11
CA LEU A 29 -43.79 7.17 -19.61
C LEU A 29 -42.28 7.40 -19.87
N HIS A 30 -41.44 7.03 -18.89
CA HIS A 30 -40.16 6.33 -19.09
C HIS A 30 -39.63 5.78 -17.76
N ILE A 31 -39.66 4.45 -17.58
CA ILE A 31 -38.87 3.71 -16.57
C ILE A 31 -38.37 2.43 -17.25
N SER A 32 -37.08 2.14 -17.15
CA SER A 32 -36.51 0.85 -17.53
C SER A 32 -36.32 -0.04 -16.30
N ARG A 33 -36.74 -1.30 -16.39
CA ARG A 33 -36.27 -2.38 -15.50
C ARG A 33 -36.14 -3.70 -16.27
N ILE A 34 -34.92 -4.21 -16.29
CA ILE A 34 -34.52 -5.62 -16.11
C ILE A 34 -35.42 -6.70 -16.78
N ARG A 35 -34.89 -7.46 -17.76
CA ARG A 35 -34.56 -8.91 -17.59
C ARG A 35 -34.05 -9.61 -18.86
N THR A 36 -33.02 -10.44 -18.63
CA THR A 36 -32.82 -11.82 -19.10
C THR A 36 -32.88 -12.13 -20.60
N ALA A 37 -31.84 -12.80 -21.11
CA ALA A 37 -31.75 -13.29 -22.48
C ALA A 37 -32.58 -14.58 -22.73
N LEU A 38 -33.03 -14.75 -23.97
CA LEU A 38 -33.40 -16.04 -24.56
C LEU A 38 -33.18 -15.98 -26.08
N ALA A 39 -32.80 -17.10 -26.72
CA ALA A 39 -32.35 -17.12 -28.11
C ALA A 39 -33.29 -17.87 -29.06
N VAL A 40 -33.80 -17.17 -30.06
CA VAL A 40 -34.45 -17.63 -31.31
C VAL A 40 -34.17 -16.52 -32.34
N GLY A 41 -33.80 -16.73 -33.61
CA GLY A 41 -33.87 -17.92 -34.45
C GLY A 41 -34.74 -17.63 -35.68
N ALA A 42 -34.24 -16.81 -36.63
CA ALA A 42 -35.02 -16.29 -37.75
C ALA A 42 -34.32 -16.45 -39.11
N THR A 43 -35.10 -16.94 -40.07
CA THR A 43 -34.72 -17.41 -41.42
C THR A 43 -34.28 -16.32 -42.42
N LEU A 44 -33.58 -16.76 -43.46
CA LEU A 44 -33.25 -15.98 -44.66
C LEU A 44 -34.49 -15.39 -45.35
N LEU A 45 -34.30 -14.21 -45.95
CA LEU A 45 -34.92 -13.83 -47.23
C LEU A 45 -33.82 -13.24 -48.11
N GLY A 46 -33.77 -13.64 -49.39
CA GLY A 46 -32.69 -13.26 -50.30
C GLY A 46 -33.17 -12.48 -51.52
N THR A 47 -32.33 -11.57 -51.99
CA THR A 47 -32.43 -10.90 -53.30
C THR A 47 -31.06 -10.92 -53.98
N VAL A 48 -31.04 -11.21 -55.28
CA VAL A 48 -29.80 -11.30 -56.08
C VAL A 48 -29.55 -9.96 -56.78
N GLY A 49 -28.33 -9.42 -56.70
CA GLY A 49 -28.06 -8.06 -57.17
C GLY A 49 -26.60 -7.69 -57.40
N LEU A 50 -25.93 -8.40 -58.33
CA LEU A 50 -24.63 -8.05 -58.95
C LEU A 50 -23.37 -8.04 -58.05
N PRO A 51 -22.17 -8.35 -58.61
CA PRO A 51 -20.93 -8.31 -57.85
C PRO A 51 -20.37 -6.89 -57.77
N ALA A 52 -20.62 -6.21 -56.65
CA ALA A 52 -19.71 -5.14 -56.23
C ALA A 52 -18.33 -5.78 -55.96
N VAL A 53 -17.27 -5.29 -56.61
CA VAL A 53 -15.90 -5.73 -56.33
C VAL A 53 -15.47 -5.13 -55.00
N GLY A 54 -15.90 -5.78 -53.92
CA GLY A 54 -15.47 -5.45 -52.58
C GLY A 54 -13.98 -5.74 -52.46
N ALA A 55 -13.16 -4.70 -52.49
CA ALA A 55 -11.84 -4.70 -51.88
C ALA A 55 -11.99 -4.76 -50.34
N GLY A 56 -12.63 -5.84 -49.86
CA GLY A 56 -12.74 -6.13 -48.45
C GLY A 56 -11.35 -6.39 -47.92
N SER A 57 -10.90 -5.53 -47.01
CA SER A 57 -9.59 -5.62 -46.38
C SER A 57 -9.45 -6.94 -45.64
N ALA A 58 -8.77 -7.89 -46.27
CA ALA A 58 -8.31 -9.11 -45.63
C ALA A 58 -7.25 -8.75 -44.60
N ALA A 59 -7.68 -8.42 -43.39
CA ALA A 59 -6.83 -8.38 -42.21
C ALA A 59 -6.31 -9.81 -41.97
N ALA A 60 -5.17 -10.13 -42.58
CA ALA A 60 -4.53 -11.43 -42.44
C ALA A 60 -4.19 -11.68 -40.97
N ALA A 61 -4.48 -12.88 -40.47
CA ALA A 61 -4.27 -13.21 -39.08
C ALA A 61 -2.78 -13.07 -38.73
N GLY A 62 -2.48 -12.29 -37.69
CA GLY A 62 -1.13 -12.02 -37.20
C GLY A 62 -0.45 -13.26 -36.63
N GLY A 63 0.13 -14.09 -37.50
CA GLY A 63 0.84 -15.31 -37.10
C GLY A 63 2.15 -15.02 -36.39
N THR A 64 2.45 -15.78 -35.34
CA THR A 64 3.71 -15.66 -34.59
C THR A 64 4.87 -16.31 -35.35
N LEU A 65 5.97 -15.58 -35.50
CA LEU A 65 7.29 -16.13 -35.83
C LEU A 65 8.06 -16.35 -34.53
N TYR A 66 8.80 -17.44 -34.43
CA TYR A 66 9.54 -17.83 -33.24
C TYR A 66 11.05 -17.74 -33.49
N VAL A 67 11.78 -17.16 -32.55
CA VAL A 67 13.25 -17.13 -32.50
C VAL A 67 13.68 -17.85 -31.22
N ASN A 68 14.58 -18.83 -31.31
CA ASN A 68 15.12 -19.54 -30.15
C ASN A 68 16.47 -20.18 -30.49
N ASN A 69 17.56 -19.70 -29.86
CA ASN A 69 18.90 -20.25 -30.07
C ASN A 69 19.35 -21.28 -29.00
N ALA A 70 18.45 -21.70 -28.09
CA ALA A 70 18.77 -22.66 -27.05
C ALA A 70 19.16 -24.04 -27.60
N ALA A 71 20.06 -24.74 -26.89
CA ALA A 71 20.49 -26.08 -27.25
C ALA A 71 19.30 -27.06 -27.31
N GLY A 72 19.08 -27.66 -28.48
CA GLY A 72 17.94 -28.56 -28.73
C GLY A 72 16.69 -27.91 -29.32
N ALA A 73 16.68 -26.59 -29.54
CA ALA A 73 15.55 -25.88 -30.17
C ALA A 73 15.33 -26.22 -31.67
N ASN A 74 16.27 -26.93 -32.31
CA ASN A 74 16.24 -27.29 -33.74
C ASN A 74 16.02 -26.09 -34.69
N CYS A 75 16.59 -24.94 -34.33
CA CYS A 75 16.41 -23.70 -35.05
C CYS A 75 17.07 -23.72 -36.45
N THR A 76 16.57 -22.90 -37.37
CA THR A 76 17.19 -22.65 -38.68
C THR A 76 16.78 -21.30 -39.25
N ASP A 77 17.77 -20.49 -39.64
CA ASP A 77 17.58 -19.17 -40.27
C ASP A 77 17.05 -19.22 -41.71
N SER A 78 16.95 -20.42 -42.30
CA SER A 78 16.30 -20.66 -43.60
C SER A 78 14.92 -21.34 -43.48
N GLY A 79 14.42 -21.50 -42.25
CA GLY A 79 13.15 -22.16 -41.96
C GLY A 79 11.91 -21.27 -42.12
N SER A 80 10.79 -21.77 -41.59
CA SER A 80 9.49 -21.08 -41.57
C SER A 80 9.22 -20.27 -40.30
N GLY A 81 10.13 -20.30 -39.32
CA GLY A 81 9.96 -19.57 -38.05
C GLY A 81 8.82 -20.09 -37.18
N THR A 82 8.43 -21.37 -37.30
CA THR A 82 7.35 -21.95 -36.48
C THR A 82 7.85 -22.40 -35.13
N GLN A 83 6.98 -22.60 -34.14
CA GLN A 83 7.40 -23.03 -32.79
C GLN A 83 8.18 -24.36 -32.78
N ALA A 84 7.96 -25.24 -33.77
CA ALA A 84 8.68 -26.51 -33.92
C ALA A 84 9.95 -26.43 -34.79
N ALA A 85 10.16 -25.30 -35.47
CA ALA A 85 11.34 -25.00 -36.29
C ALA A 85 11.56 -23.47 -36.30
N PRO A 86 12.04 -22.90 -35.17
CA PRO A 86 12.21 -21.46 -34.99
C PRO A 86 13.42 -20.96 -35.79
N PHE A 87 13.54 -19.64 -35.95
CA PHE A 87 14.79 -19.02 -36.38
C PHE A 87 15.83 -19.08 -35.25
N CYS A 88 17.11 -19.13 -35.62
CA CYS A 88 18.22 -19.03 -34.66
C CYS A 88 18.56 -17.58 -34.32
N THR A 89 18.42 -16.66 -35.28
CA THR A 89 18.69 -15.22 -35.12
C THR A 89 17.42 -14.37 -35.21
N ILE A 90 17.44 -13.22 -34.55
CA ILE A 90 16.37 -12.22 -34.61
C ILE A 90 16.40 -11.55 -35.98
N ALA A 91 17.57 -11.36 -36.59
CA ALA A 91 17.74 -10.84 -37.94
C ALA A 91 17.05 -11.71 -39.00
N ALA A 92 17.09 -13.05 -38.90
CA ALA A 92 16.37 -13.93 -39.83
C ALA A 92 14.85 -13.74 -39.76
N ALA A 93 14.30 -13.61 -38.54
CA ALA A 93 12.88 -13.28 -38.37
C ALA A 93 12.54 -11.88 -38.89
N ALA A 94 13.36 -10.88 -38.56
CA ALA A 94 13.20 -9.49 -39.02
C ALA A 94 13.28 -9.38 -40.56
N ALA A 95 14.04 -10.25 -41.23
CA ALA A 95 14.13 -10.28 -42.69
C ALA A 95 12.84 -10.76 -43.38
N VAL A 96 11.97 -11.51 -42.70
CA VAL A 96 10.76 -12.13 -43.31
C VAL A 96 9.42 -11.71 -42.69
N VAL A 97 9.41 -11.10 -41.50
CA VAL A 97 8.20 -10.68 -40.78
C VAL A 97 7.30 -9.74 -41.60
N GLN A 98 5.98 -9.90 -41.48
CA GLN A 98 4.95 -9.11 -42.16
C GLN A 98 4.13 -8.26 -41.18
N PRO A 99 3.47 -7.16 -41.63
CA PRO A 99 2.56 -6.37 -40.79
C PRO A 99 1.55 -7.21 -40.01
N GLY A 100 1.40 -6.91 -38.71
CA GLY A 100 0.50 -7.62 -37.79
C GLY A 100 1.10 -8.88 -37.15
N GLN A 101 2.27 -9.34 -37.57
CA GLN A 101 2.94 -10.49 -36.95
C GLN A 101 3.69 -10.10 -35.67
N THR A 102 3.83 -11.09 -34.77
CA THR A 102 4.73 -11.02 -33.61
C THR A 102 5.93 -11.92 -33.84
N VAL A 103 7.14 -11.40 -33.66
CA VAL A 103 8.37 -12.17 -33.46
C VAL A 103 8.50 -12.45 -31.96
N ALA A 104 8.18 -13.67 -31.55
CA ALA A 104 8.37 -14.14 -30.19
C ALA A 104 9.81 -14.66 -30.02
N ILE A 105 10.58 -14.00 -29.16
CA ILE A 105 11.99 -14.29 -28.91
C ILE A 105 12.08 -15.06 -27.60
N GLY A 106 12.58 -16.30 -27.65
CA GLY A 106 12.84 -17.10 -26.47
C GLY A 106 14.12 -16.68 -25.77
N ASP A 107 14.24 -16.98 -24.47
CA ASP A 107 15.39 -16.58 -23.67
C ASP A 107 16.71 -17.18 -24.16
N GLY A 108 17.74 -16.34 -24.19
CA GLY A 108 19.03 -16.62 -24.82
C GLY A 108 19.81 -15.32 -25.11
N VAL A 109 21.12 -15.46 -25.34
CA VAL A 109 21.97 -14.35 -25.77
C VAL A 109 22.08 -14.36 -27.28
N TYR A 110 21.55 -13.33 -27.92
CA TYR A 110 21.55 -13.11 -29.37
C TYR A 110 22.66 -12.12 -29.69
N ALA A 111 23.87 -12.64 -29.88
CA ALA A 111 25.09 -11.88 -30.18
C ALA A 111 25.10 -11.42 -31.66
N GLU A 112 24.18 -10.50 -32.00
CA GLU A 112 23.98 -9.98 -33.35
C GLU A 112 23.77 -8.46 -33.36
N SER A 113 24.21 -7.79 -34.43
CA SER A 113 23.79 -6.42 -34.75
C SER A 113 22.46 -6.47 -35.49
N LEU A 114 21.43 -5.86 -34.91
CA LEU A 114 20.07 -5.97 -35.40
C LEU A 114 19.60 -4.64 -36.00
N THR A 115 19.41 -4.61 -37.32
CA THR A 115 18.84 -3.45 -38.04
C THR A 115 17.46 -3.79 -38.58
N ILE A 116 16.42 -3.18 -38.00
CA ILE A 116 15.03 -3.32 -38.41
C ILE A 116 14.71 -2.29 -39.50
N THR A 117 14.32 -2.78 -40.68
CA THR A 117 13.98 -1.99 -41.87
C THR A 117 12.60 -2.32 -42.47
N ARG A 118 11.82 -3.19 -41.82
CA ARG A 118 10.45 -3.52 -42.23
C ARG A 118 9.43 -2.77 -41.39
N SER A 119 8.59 -1.96 -42.05
CA SER A 119 7.41 -1.34 -41.42
C SER A 119 6.27 -2.33 -41.23
N GLY A 120 5.51 -2.15 -40.14
CA GLY A 120 4.13 -2.62 -40.02
C GLY A 120 3.16 -1.65 -40.72
N THR A 121 1.93 -1.59 -40.24
CA THR A 121 0.95 -0.55 -40.59
C THR A 121 0.21 -0.08 -39.34
N ALA A 122 -0.41 1.11 -39.37
CA ALA A 122 -1.18 1.64 -38.24
C ALA A 122 -2.31 0.70 -37.73
N ALA A 123 -2.83 -0.19 -38.58
CA ALA A 123 -3.85 -1.18 -38.21
C ALA A 123 -3.27 -2.58 -37.90
N ALA A 124 -1.99 -2.80 -38.19
CA ALA A 124 -1.29 -4.06 -38.04
C ALA A 124 0.22 -3.79 -37.84
N PRO A 125 0.65 -3.33 -36.66
CA PRO A 125 2.06 -3.08 -36.35
C PRO A 125 2.84 -4.41 -36.33
N ILE A 126 4.17 -4.33 -36.39
CA ILE A 126 5.05 -5.48 -36.18
C ILE A 126 5.57 -5.44 -34.74
N THR A 127 5.42 -6.56 -34.03
CA THR A 127 5.87 -6.68 -32.63
C THR A 127 7.07 -7.61 -32.53
N PHE A 128 8.11 -7.21 -31.80
CA PHE A 128 9.19 -8.08 -31.34
C PHE A 128 9.11 -8.17 -29.82
N ARG A 129 8.91 -9.38 -29.28
CA ARG A 129 8.58 -9.60 -27.86
C ARG A 129 9.45 -10.69 -27.27
N GLY A 130 10.23 -10.35 -26.24
CA GLY A 130 10.91 -11.32 -25.38
C GLY A 130 10.00 -11.93 -24.31
N THR A 131 10.48 -12.95 -23.62
CA THR A 131 9.82 -13.52 -22.43
C THR A 131 9.70 -12.44 -21.34
N LYS A 132 8.50 -12.17 -20.80
CA LYS A 132 8.31 -11.16 -19.77
C LYS A 132 8.94 -11.60 -18.43
N ASN A 133 9.69 -10.71 -17.78
CA ASN A 133 10.01 -10.88 -16.36
C ASN A 133 8.74 -10.89 -15.48
N ASP A 134 8.69 -11.82 -14.54
CA ASP A 134 7.76 -11.88 -13.41
C ASP A 134 8.39 -11.35 -12.10
N GLY A 135 9.71 -11.10 -12.08
CA GLY A 135 10.46 -10.51 -10.96
C GLY A 135 10.86 -9.04 -11.13
N SER A 136 11.53 -8.50 -10.11
CA SER A 136 11.91 -7.09 -9.94
C SER A 136 13.13 -6.63 -10.76
N ASN A 137 13.17 -6.93 -12.06
CA ASN A 137 14.10 -6.28 -13.00
C ASN A 137 13.44 -6.06 -14.38
N PRO A 138 13.51 -4.86 -15.00
CA PRO A 138 12.82 -4.60 -16.27
C PRO A 138 13.53 -5.29 -17.44
N GLY A 139 12.83 -5.44 -18.56
CA GLY A 139 13.26 -6.30 -19.67
C GLY A 139 12.65 -7.70 -19.59
N GLY A 140 13.34 -8.66 -20.20
CA GLY A 140 12.93 -10.07 -20.22
C GLY A 140 13.79 -10.99 -19.35
N SER A 141 13.28 -12.20 -19.07
CA SER A 141 13.88 -13.16 -18.11
C SER A 141 15.22 -13.75 -18.53
N GLY A 142 15.49 -13.83 -19.83
CA GLY A 142 16.80 -14.19 -20.36
C GLY A 142 17.04 -13.73 -21.80
N THR A 143 16.07 -13.07 -22.43
CA THR A 143 16.17 -12.52 -23.79
C THR A 143 17.14 -11.32 -23.80
N ARG A 144 18.34 -11.51 -24.33
CA ARG A 144 19.39 -10.48 -24.43
C ARG A 144 19.87 -10.30 -25.87
N ILE A 145 19.83 -9.08 -26.37
CA ILE A 145 20.34 -8.70 -27.70
C ILE A 145 21.69 -8.00 -27.54
N GLY A 146 22.72 -8.53 -28.20
CA GLY A 146 24.10 -8.05 -28.12
C GLY A 146 24.81 -8.33 -26.78
N ASP A 147 26.09 -7.95 -26.72
CA ASP A 147 26.90 -7.97 -25.50
C ASP A 147 27.99 -6.88 -25.50
N TRP A 148 28.73 -6.79 -24.39
CA TRP A 148 29.78 -5.80 -24.15
C TRP A 148 30.99 -5.86 -25.10
N SER A 149 31.23 -7.00 -25.74
CA SER A 149 32.39 -7.23 -26.62
C SER A 149 32.14 -6.81 -28.07
N HIS A 150 30.88 -6.57 -28.44
CA HIS A 150 30.51 -6.19 -29.80
C HIS A 150 30.72 -4.69 -30.04
N THR A 151 31.63 -4.37 -30.96
CA THR A 151 32.00 -3.01 -31.40
C THR A 151 31.22 -2.52 -32.63
N VAL A 152 30.28 -3.33 -33.09
CA VAL A 152 29.40 -3.10 -34.24
C VAL A 152 28.17 -2.27 -33.84
N ASP A 153 27.30 -1.94 -34.80
CA ASP A 153 26.08 -1.17 -34.54
C ASP A 153 25.12 -1.89 -33.59
N GLY A 154 24.43 -1.12 -32.74
CA GLY A 154 23.51 -1.65 -31.72
C GLY A 154 22.16 -2.10 -32.29
N PHE A 155 21.12 -1.96 -31.47
CA PHE A 155 19.75 -2.15 -31.94
C PHE A 155 19.32 -0.94 -32.76
N VAL A 156 19.20 -1.09 -34.08
CA VAL A 156 18.87 0.01 -35.00
C VAL A 156 17.47 -0.19 -35.59
N VAL A 157 16.62 0.82 -35.51
CA VAL A 157 15.39 0.95 -36.31
C VAL A 157 15.64 2.03 -37.35
N LYS A 158 15.56 1.71 -38.64
CA LYS A 158 15.98 2.62 -39.71
C LYS A 158 14.94 2.70 -40.83
N GLY A 159 14.31 3.88 -40.98
CA GLY A 159 13.33 4.14 -42.05
C GLY A 159 12.13 3.19 -42.03
N ALA A 160 11.70 2.75 -40.85
CA ALA A 160 10.72 1.69 -40.67
C ALA A 160 9.70 2.03 -39.58
N ASP A 161 8.43 1.69 -39.81
CA ASP A 161 7.29 2.30 -39.15
C ASP A 161 6.41 1.29 -38.41
N HIS A 162 5.59 1.76 -37.45
CA HIS A 162 4.57 0.95 -36.78
C HIS A 162 5.17 -0.30 -36.10
N LEU A 163 6.18 -0.08 -35.26
CA LEU A 163 6.97 -1.13 -34.60
C LEU A 163 6.76 -1.12 -33.08
N ARG A 164 6.74 -2.31 -32.47
CA ARG A 164 6.61 -2.52 -31.02
C ARG A 164 7.72 -3.44 -30.52
N PHE A 165 8.40 -3.04 -29.45
CA PHE A 165 9.54 -3.74 -28.86
C PHE A 165 9.29 -3.95 -27.37
N GLU A 166 9.13 -5.21 -26.95
CA GLU A 166 8.60 -5.55 -25.62
C GLU A 166 9.48 -6.58 -24.88
N ASN A 167 9.74 -6.36 -23.59
CA ASN A 167 10.46 -7.29 -22.71
C ASN A 167 11.89 -7.64 -23.19
N LEU A 168 12.66 -6.64 -23.62
CA LEU A 168 14.00 -6.85 -24.20
C LEU A 168 15.10 -6.35 -23.27
N ASN A 169 16.22 -7.07 -23.20
CA ASN A 169 17.49 -6.55 -22.68
C ASN A 169 18.43 -6.29 -23.85
N ILE A 170 19.03 -5.11 -23.96
CA ILE A 170 19.86 -4.69 -25.10
C ILE A 170 21.22 -4.22 -24.58
N SER A 171 22.31 -4.77 -25.13
CA SER A 171 23.68 -4.49 -24.69
C SER A 171 24.65 -4.28 -25.86
N THR A 172 25.53 -3.28 -25.74
CA THR A 172 26.58 -2.99 -26.75
C THR A 172 27.89 -2.50 -26.11
N GLY A 173 28.97 -2.50 -26.90
CA GLY A 173 30.21 -1.83 -26.53
C GLY A 173 30.10 -0.29 -26.51
N PHE A 174 30.93 0.35 -25.68
CA PHE A 174 30.90 1.78 -25.31
C PHE A 174 31.22 2.82 -26.41
N GLN A 175 30.92 2.58 -27.69
CA GLN A 175 31.35 3.44 -28.81
C GLN A 175 30.20 3.91 -29.72
N LYS A 176 28.97 3.42 -29.50
CA LYS A 176 27.77 3.76 -30.29
C LYS A 176 26.53 3.74 -29.38
N PRO A 177 25.41 4.39 -29.77
CA PRO A 177 24.12 4.18 -29.11
C PRO A 177 23.76 2.69 -29.07
N THR A 178 23.24 2.26 -27.94
CA THR A 178 22.79 0.89 -27.67
C THR A 178 21.47 0.61 -28.38
N VAL A 179 20.62 1.63 -28.43
CA VAL A 179 19.43 1.71 -29.31
C VAL A 179 19.54 2.97 -30.18
N LEU A 180 19.27 2.85 -31.48
CA LEU A 180 19.21 3.95 -32.43
C LEU A 180 17.89 3.90 -33.22
N VAL A 181 17.13 4.98 -33.19
CA VAL A 181 15.93 5.16 -34.02
C VAL A 181 16.24 6.26 -35.04
N ASP A 182 16.25 5.91 -36.32
CA ASP A 182 16.82 6.69 -37.42
C ASP A 182 15.79 6.88 -38.55
N GLY A 183 15.10 8.01 -38.53
CA GLY A 183 14.06 8.39 -39.50
C GLY A 183 12.83 7.47 -39.51
N ALA A 184 12.27 7.13 -38.34
CA ALA A 184 11.20 6.14 -38.18
C ALA A 184 9.89 6.72 -37.60
N HIS A 185 8.74 6.20 -38.02
CA HIS A 185 7.40 6.63 -37.56
C HIS A 185 6.71 5.64 -36.63
N ASP A 186 6.09 6.10 -35.54
CA ASP A 186 5.25 5.26 -34.65
C ASP A 186 5.99 3.99 -34.17
N VAL A 187 7.07 4.20 -33.41
CA VAL A 187 7.90 3.14 -32.82
C VAL A 187 7.75 3.18 -31.31
N ALA A 188 7.39 2.06 -30.68
CA ALA A 188 7.31 1.99 -29.21
C ALA A 188 8.23 0.91 -28.63
N PHE A 189 8.97 1.27 -27.60
CA PHE A 189 9.70 0.36 -26.71
C PHE A 189 8.99 0.35 -25.35
N ASP A 190 8.79 -0.84 -24.77
CA ASP A 190 8.07 -1.03 -23.50
C ASP A 190 8.70 -2.17 -22.67
N ASN A 191 8.91 -1.93 -21.38
CA ASN A 191 9.62 -2.86 -20.49
C ASN A 191 10.99 -3.30 -21.08
N THR A 192 11.93 -2.36 -21.22
CA THR A 192 13.22 -2.61 -21.88
C THR A 192 14.44 -2.11 -21.10
N THR A 193 15.42 -2.98 -20.89
CA THR A 193 16.70 -2.63 -20.22
C THR A 193 17.79 -2.37 -21.26
N VAL A 194 18.46 -1.22 -21.13
CA VAL A 194 19.56 -0.76 -21.97
C VAL A 194 20.84 -0.64 -21.14
N SER A 195 21.90 -1.33 -21.56
CA SER A 195 23.16 -1.43 -20.82
C SER A 195 24.41 -1.27 -21.70
N GLY A 196 25.40 -0.52 -21.25
CA GLY A 196 26.57 -0.22 -22.10
C GLY A 196 26.22 0.80 -23.19
N GLY A 197 27.15 0.99 -24.13
CA GLY A 197 27.02 1.96 -25.23
C GLY A 197 26.68 3.39 -24.78
N ASN A 198 26.11 4.17 -25.70
CA ASN A 198 25.66 5.54 -25.48
C ASN A 198 24.13 5.60 -25.39
N GLY A 199 23.54 4.73 -24.55
CA GLY A 199 22.10 4.74 -24.24
C GLY A 199 21.19 4.58 -25.46
N ILE A 200 20.10 5.34 -25.51
CA ILE A 200 19.25 5.46 -26.71
C ILE A 200 19.46 6.81 -27.42
N ARG A 201 19.46 6.78 -28.76
CA ARG A 201 19.32 7.98 -29.59
C ARG A 201 18.13 7.87 -30.55
N ILE A 202 17.29 8.90 -30.58
CA ILE A 202 16.17 9.06 -31.52
C ILE A 202 16.49 10.26 -32.42
N THR A 203 16.60 10.05 -33.73
CA THR A 203 17.23 11.02 -34.64
C THR A 203 16.65 11.07 -36.05
N ASN A 204 17.18 11.98 -36.87
CA ASN A 204 16.85 12.18 -38.30
C ASN A 204 15.35 12.28 -38.60
N ALA A 205 14.66 13.20 -37.90
CA ALA A 205 13.23 13.47 -38.03
C ALA A 205 12.31 12.25 -37.77
N SER A 206 12.70 11.35 -36.87
CA SER A 206 11.79 10.31 -36.35
C SER A 206 10.60 10.95 -35.61
N ASP A 207 9.41 10.36 -35.68
CA ASP A 207 8.24 10.90 -34.97
C ASP A 207 7.31 9.85 -34.34
N LYS A 208 6.63 10.28 -33.27
CA LYS A 208 5.79 9.41 -32.41
C LYS A 208 6.55 8.23 -31.82
N VAL A 209 7.82 8.44 -31.47
CA VAL A 209 8.62 7.42 -30.79
C VAL A 209 8.24 7.41 -29.30
N VAL A 210 7.84 6.26 -28.78
CA VAL A 210 7.52 6.07 -27.35
C VAL A 210 8.58 5.19 -26.72
N TYR A 211 9.11 5.59 -25.57
CA TYR A 211 10.02 4.78 -24.77
C TYR A 211 9.51 4.71 -23.33
N GLY A 212 8.87 3.59 -23.01
CA GLY A 212 8.11 3.34 -21.79
C GLY A 212 8.74 2.26 -20.92
N ARG A 213 8.63 2.41 -19.58
CA ARG A 213 9.05 1.40 -18.59
C ARG A 213 10.47 0.86 -18.85
N GLY A 214 11.38 1.75 -19.22
CA GLY A 214 12.75 1.42 -19.56
C GLY A 214 13.72 1.62 -18.41
N ARG A 215 14.82 0.85 -18.43
CA ARG A 215 15.91 0.97 -17.46
C ARG A 215 17.24 1.19 -18.17
N PHE A 216 17.89 2.30 -17.88
CA PHE A 216 19.23 2.63 -18.40
C PHE A 216 20.26 2.50 -17.29
N GLY A 217 21.37 1.81 -17.55
CA GLY A 217 22.49 1.70 -16.61
C GLY A 217 23.80 1.39 -17.31
N TYR A 218 24.94 1.80 -16.75
CA TYR A 218 26.27 1.60 -17.35
C TYR A 218 26.44 2.19 -18.76
N VAL A 219 25.67 3.22 -19.11
CA VAL A 219 25.81 3.99 -20.36
C VAL A 219 26.95 5.02 -20.25
N GLN A 220 27.51 5.45 -21.37
CA GLN A 220 28.49 6.55 -21.46
C GLN A 220 27.97 7.73 -22.28
N GLY A 221 28.21 8.95 -21.81
CA GLY A 221 27.54 10.14 -22.33
C GLY A 221 26.05 10.17 -21.94
N PRO A 222 25.20 10.89 -22.69
CA PRO A 222 23.78 10.99 -22.36
C PRO A 222 23.02 9.68 -22.48
N ALA A 223 22.21 9.34 -21.47
CA ALA A 223 21.49 8.06 -21.43
C ALA A 223 20.30 8.02 -22.41
N VAL A 224 19.66 9.17 -22.62
CA VAL A 224 18.63 9.37 -23.64
C VAL A 224 18.97 10.63 -24.44
N THR A 225 19.06 10.49 -25.75
CA THR A 225 19.19 11.62 -26.70
C THR A 225 18.02 11.60 -27.68
N VAL A 226 17.32 12.73 -27.81
CA VAL A 226 16.36 12.97 -28.90
C VAL A 226 16.87 14.17 -29.70
N ASP A 227 17.18 13.98 -30.98
CA ASP A 227 17.77 15.03 -31.80
C ASP A 227 17.41 14.97 -33.29
N GLY A 228 18.08 15.79 -34.11
CA GLY A 228 17.99 15.73 -35.57
C GLY A 228 16.60 16.08 -36.14
N GLY A 229 15.84 16.95 -35.48
CA GLY A 229 14.49 17.33 -35.91
C GLY A 229 13.40 16.31 -35.55
N SER A 230 13.67 15.35 -34.67
CA SER A 230 12.68 14.34 -34.25
C SER A 230 11.57 14.98 -33.40
N THR A 231 10.32 14.49 -33.53
CA THR A 231 9.15 15.17 -32.96
C THR A 231 8.15 14.23 -32.28
N ASN A 232 7.28 14.78 -31.42
CA ASN A 232 6.19 14.03 -30.78
C ASN A 232 6.67 12.77 -30.03
N THR A 233 7.92 12.80 -29.52
CA THR A 233 8.52 11.69 -28.78
C THR A 233 7.98 11.68 -27.35
N VAL A 234 7.76 10.49 -26.77
CA VAL A 234 7.27 10.32 -25.39
C VAL A 234 8.23 9.44 -24.62
N LEU A 235 8.89 10.02 -23.61
CA LEU A 235 9.77 9.33 -22.67
C LEU A 235 9.01 9.17 -21.34
N THR A 236 8.57 7.96 -21.00
CA THR A 236 7.68 7.73 -19.87
C THR A 236 8.07 6.58 -18.93
N THR A 237 7.94 6.78 -17.61
CA THR A 237 8.11 5.73 -16.61
C THR A 237 9.49 5.05 -16.65
N ASN A 238 10.56 5.80 -17.00
CA ASN A 238 11.91 5.24 -17.13
C ASN A 238 12.79 5.48 -15.89
N GLN A 239 13.55 4.47 -15.46
CA GLN A 239 14.72 4.69 -14.62
C GLN A 239 15.91 5.03 -15.52
N VAL A 240 16.39 6.26 -15.45
CA VAL A 240 17.62 6.71 -16.10
C VAL A 240 18.74 6.75 -15.05
N GLN A 241 19.73 5.87 -15.14
CA GLN A 241 20.89 5.85 -14.24
C GLN A 241 22.20 5.97 -15.02
N ALA A 242 22.90 7.09 -14.85
CA ALA A 242 24.23 7.32 -15.42
C ALA A 242 25.36 6.82 -14.50
N ASN A 243 26.55 6.53 -15.06
CA ASN A 243 27.65 5.85 -14.37
C ASN A 243 28.99 6.61 -14.44
N TYR A 244 29.30 7.45 -13.44
CA TYR A 244 30.63 8.02 -13.13
C TYR A 244 31.66 8.20 -14.28
N VAL A 245 31.27 8.82 -15.38
CA VAL A 245 32.17 9.30 -16.46
C VAL A 245 31.87 10.77 -16.77
N PRO A 246 32.72 11.49 -17.54
CA PRO A 246 32.39 12.83 -18.00
C PRO A 246 31.14 12.89 -18.90
N GLU A 247 30.48 14.06 -18.93
CA GLU A 247 29.46 14.45 -19.92
C GLU A 247 28.13 13.64 -19.90
N MET A 248 27.66 13.24 -18.71
CA MET A 248 26.48 12.38 -18.51
C MET A 248 25.15 13.13 -18.31
N THR A 249 24.68 13.92 -19.28
CA THR A 249 23.32 14.46 -19.21
C THR A 249 22.28 13.31 -19.16
N GLY A 250 21.36 13.31 -18.21
CA GLY A 250 20.38 12.22 -18.06
C GLY A 250 19.49 12.07 -19.30
N ILE A 251 18.76 13.12 -19.65
CA ILE A 251 17.93 13.20 -20.86
C ILE A 251 18.31 14.48 -21.62
N LEU A 252 18.74 14.34 -22.88
CA LEU A 252 19.10 15.44 -23.77
C LEU A 252 18.13 15.52 -24.95
N LEU A 253 17.43 16.65 -25.05
CA LEU A 253 16.56 17.00 -26.17
C LEU A 253 17.22 18.13 -26.96
N LYS A 254 17.59 17.90 -28.23
CA LYS A 254 18.35 18.87 -29.03
C LYS A 254 17.75 19.02 -30.43
N ASP A 255 17.14 20.18 -30.70
CA ASP A 255 16.33 20.38 -31.91
C ASP A 255 15.20 19.33 -32.05
N ALA A 256 14.53 19.03 -30.92
CA ALA A 256 13.54 17.94 -30.78
C ALA A 256 12.17 18.43 -30.23
N PRO A 257 11.38 19.18 -31.02
CA PRO A 257 10.16 19.84 -30.55
C PRO A 257 9.00 18.89 -30.29
N ASN A 258 8.06 19.34 -29.44
CA ASN A 258 6.89 18.59 -28.98
C ASN A 258 7.23 17.26 -28.29
N THR A 259 8.38 17.18 -27.61
CA THR A 259 8.78 15.99 -26.84
C THR A 259 8.16 16.03 -25.44
N VAL A 260 7.58 14.91 -25.01
CA VAL A 260 7.02 14.69 -23.69
C VAL A 260 8.00 13.86 -22.86
N VAL A 261 8.31 14.30 -21.64
CA VAL A 261 9.15 13.62 -20.67
C VAL A 261 8.37 13.55 -19.37
N VAL A 262 7.76 12.39 -19.09
CA VAL A 262 6.78 12.25 -18.02
C VAL A 262 7.07 11.08 -17.08
N ALA A 263 7.02 11.30 -15.77
CA ALA A 263 7.22 10.24 -14.76
C ALA A 263 8.53 9.45 -14.92
N ASN A 264 9.65 10.11 -15.24
CA ASN A 264 10.97 9.47 -15.28
C ASN A 264 11.72 9.72 -13.95
N THR A 265 12.47 8.73 -13.47
CA THR A 265 13.42 8.90 -12.35
C THR A 265 14.83 8.98 -12.93
N VAL A 266 15.47 10.14 -12.80
CA VAL A 266 16.73 10.48 -13.48
C VAL A 266 17.86 10.72 -12.48
N TYR A 267 18.91 9.91 -12.55
CA TYR A 267 20.15 10.03 -11.79
C TYR A 267 21.31 10.38 -12.74
N SER A 268 21.80 11.63 -12.69
CA SER A 268 22.78 12.18 -13.66
C SER A 268 24.19 12.43 -13.09
N SER A 269 24.46 12.09 -11.83
CA SER A 269 25.80 12.07 -11.20
C SER A 269 26.70 13.28 -11.54
N CYS A 270 26.27 14.46 -11.09
CA CYS A 270 26.90 15.78 -11.24
C CYS A 270 26.83 16.44 -12.62
N PHE A 271 26.02 15.90 -13.53
CA PHE A 271 25.69 16.51 -14.82
C PHE A 271 24.20 16.86 -14.90
N GLY A 272 23.77 17.48 -16.01
CA GLY A 272 22.40 17.95 -16.18
C GLY A 272 21.38 16.81 -16.13
N GLY A 273 20.26 17.00 -15.42
CA GLY A 273 19.21 15.98 -15.33
C GLY A 273 18.43 15.85 -16.63
N ILE A 274 17.63 16.87 -16.96
CA ILE A 274 16.87 16.99 -18.20
C ILE A 274 17.25 18.30 -18.90
N VAL A 275 17.70 18.25 -20.16
CA VAL A 275 18.23 19.40 -20.89
C VAL A 275 17.55 19.54 -22.24
N LEU A 276 16.94 20.71 -22.48
CA LEU A 276 16.32 21.12 -23.72
C LEU A 276 17.19 22.19 -24.39
N ASP A 277 17.87 21.82 -25.48
CA ASP A 277 18.74 22.66 -26.29
C ASP A 277 18.20 22.81 -27.73
N GLY A 278 18.67 23.82 -28.46
CA GLY A 278 18.26 24.08 -29.84
C GLY A 278 16.76 24.37 -29.97
N ALA A 279 16.17 23.94 -31.09
CA ALA A 279 14.76 24.12 -31.44
C ALA A 279 13.78 23.15 -30.73
N SER A 280 14.06 22.76 -29.48
CA SER A 280 13.24 21.80 -28.70
C SER A 280 12.01 22.44 -28.02
N ALA A 281 11.28 23.28 -28.77
CA ALA A 281 10.10 24.01 -28.28
C ALA A 281 8.84 23.11 -28.17
N GLY A 282 7.84 23.56 -27.40
CA GLY A 282 6.56 22.85 -27.22
C GLY A 282 6.65 21.57 -26.38
N ALA A 283 7.71 21.41 -25.59
CA ALA A 283 7.93 20.20 -24.78
C ALA A 283 7.06 20.17 -23.52
N VAL A 284 6.84 18.98 -22.96
CA VAL A 284 6.09 18.81 -21.70
C VAL A 284 6.95 17.98 -20.74
N ILE A 285 7.35 18.56 -19.61
CA ILE A 285 8.23 17.94 -18.62
C ILE A 285 7.48 17.86 -17.28
N GLU A 286 6.90 16.70 -16.98
CA GLU A 286 5.95 16.54 -15.86
C GLU A 286 6.19 15.28 -15.02
N ASN A 287 5.83 15.31 -13.74
CA ASN A 287 5.90 14.16 -12.82
C ASN A 287 7.31 13.53 -12.68
N ASN A 288 8.40 14.16 -13.14
CA ASN A 288 9.74 13.55 -13.09
C ASN A 288 10.39 13.73 -11.72
N VAL A 289 11.21 12.76 -11.32
CA VAL A 289 12.11 12.85 -10.16
C VAL A 289 13.53 12.96 -10.69
N VAL A 290 14.23 14.06 -10.40
CA VAL A 290 15.56 14.35 -10.94
C VAL A 290 16.56 14.55 -9.80
N ASN A 291 17.55 13.67 -9.71
CA ASN A 291 18.64 13.75 -8.75
C ASN A 291 19.98 13.89 -9.49
N THR A 292 20.62 15.06 -9.36
CA THR A 292 21.90 15.35 -10.00
C THR A 292 23.10 15.07 -9.09
N ALA A 293 22.90 14.49 -7.90
CA ALA A 293 23.93 14.35 -6.88
C ALA A 293 24.96 13.27 -7.24
N LYS A 294 26.15 13.36 -6.63
CA LYS A 294 27.26 12.43 -6.86
C LYS A 294 26.84 10.99 -6.56
N ASN A 295 26.04 10.79 -5.51
CA ASN A 295 25.15 9.65 -5.30
C ASN A 295 24.09 10.07 -4.26
N MET A 296 23.19 9.16 -3.89
CA MET A 296 22.08 9.38 -2.96
C MET A 296 22.48 10.05 -1.63
N ASN A 297 23.75 9.91 -1.20
CA ASN A 297 24.26 10.40 0.09
C ASN A 297 25.37 11.46 -0.07
N ALA A 298 25.66 11.95 -1.27
CA ALA A 298 26.83 12.82 -1.51
C ALA A 298 26.57 13.94 -2.53
N ALA A 299 26.85 15.17 -2.11
CA ALA A 299 26.92 16.35 -2.97
C ALA A 299 28.03 16.25 -4.03
N CYS A 300 28.00 17.15 -5.01
CA CYS A 300 28.98 17.24 -6.09
C CYS A 300 30.20 18.08 -5.70
N ASP A 301 31.41 17.61 -6.03
CA ASP A 301 32.65 18.37 -5.74
C ASP A 301 32.73 19.68 -6.55
N ASN A 302 31.99 19.75 -7.67
CA ASN A 302 31.71 20.96 -8.43
C ASN A 302 30.22 20.97 -8.86
N PRO A 303 29.38 21.89 -8.36
CA PRO A 303 27.96 21.95 -8.69
C PRO A 303 27.63 22.51 -10.07
N ALA A 304 28.59 23.14 -10.77
CA ALA A 304 28.31 23.97 -11.95
C ALA A 304 27.71 23.23 -13.16
N GLY A 305 27.86 21.90 -13.24
CA GLY A 305 27.23 21.05 -14.25
C GLY A 305 25.92 20.38 -13.80
N ALA A 306 25.59 20.43 -12.51
CA ALA A 306 24.58 19.59 -11.88
C ALA A 306 23.16 20.20 -11.89
N THR A 307 22.79 20.87 -12.98
CA THR A 307 21.47 21.53 -13.14
C THR A 307 20.34 20.52 -13.29
N GLY A 308 19.26 20.65 -12.52
CA GLY A 308 18.13 19.70 -12.55
C GLY A 308 17.42 19.66 -13.90
N ILE A 309 16.66 20.70 -14.22
CA ILE A 309 16.02 20.88 -15.54
C ILE A 309 16.53 22.18 -16.18
N SER A 310 16.97 22.10 -17.43
CA SER A 310 17.53 23.23 -18.19
C SER A 310 16.81 23.43 -19.52
N VAL A 311 16.31 24.64 -19.79
CA VAL A 311 15.65 25.01 -21.04
C VAL A 311 16.38 26.18 -21.69
N GLY A 312 17.05 25.91 -22.82
CA GLY A 312 17.68 26.92 -23.66
C GLY A 312 16.65 27.88 -24.27
N ALA A 313 17.06 29.10 -24.60
CA ALA A 313 16.15 30.18 -25.01
C ALA A 313 15.21 29.78 -26.17
N ASN A 314 15.72 29.06 -27.17
CA ASN A 314 14.97 28.60 -28.34
C ASN A 314 13.96 27.47 -28.05
N ALA A 315 14.08 26.80 -26.89
CA ALA A 315 13.19 25.72 -26.45
C ALA A 315 12.08 26.20 -25.48
N THR A 316 12.04 27.48 -25.12
CA THR A 316 11.07 28.03 -24.15
C THR A 316 9.64 28.18 -24.69
N ALA A 317 9.47 28.33 -26.01
CA ALA A 317 8.18 28.65 -26.61
C ALA A 317 7.20 27.47 -26.50
N GLY A 318 6.07 27.67 -25.81
CA GLY A 318 5.02 26.65 -25.65
C GLY A 318 5.39 25.46 -24.74
N THR A 319 6.57 25.46 -24.14
CA THR A 319 7.03 24.39 -23.24
C THR A 319 6.38 24.51 -21.86
N LYS A 320 5.93 23.39 -21.27
CA LYS A 320 5.42 23.29 -19.89
C LYS A 320 6.42 22.49 -19.03
N ILE A 321 6.71 23.00 -17.83
CA ILE A 321 7.35 22.28 -16.73
C ILE A 321 6.42 22.41 -15.53
N ASP A 322 5.98 21.29 -14.93
CA ASP A 322 5.17 21.28 -13.72
C ASP A 322 5.18 19.91 -13.00
N TYR A 323 4.85 19.84 -11.72
CA TYR A 323 4.81 18.59 -10.92
C TYR A 323 6.12 17.75 -10.88
N ASN A 324 7.29 18.33 -11.09
CA ASN A 324 8.59 17.64 -10.97
C ASN A 324 9.17 17.79 -9.55
N LEU A 325 9.95 16.81 -9.10
CA LEU A 325 10.76 16.89 -7.88
C LEU A 325 12.25 16.92 -8.25
N ILE A 326 12.96 17.97 -7.84
CA ILE A 326 14.38 18.16 -8.13
C ILE A 326 15.22 18.15 -6.86
N ASP A 327 16.22 17.27 -6.81
CA ASP A 327 17.10 17.13 -5.64
C ASP A 327 18.11 18.30 -5.54
N PRO A 328 18.14 19.06 -4.42
CA PRO A 328 19.07 20.16 -4.21
C PRO A 328 20.45 19.71 -3.70
N LEU A 329 20.65 18.44 -3.32
CA LEU A 329 21.85 17.95 -2.60
C LEU A 329 23.17 18.27 -3.32
N SER A 330 23.15 18.34 -4.65
CA SER A 330 24.30 18.69 -5.49
C SER A 330 24.86 20.09 -5.23
N GLY A 331 24.04 21.03 -4.76
CA GLY A 331 24.34 22.48 -4.77
C GLY A 331 24.28 23.14 -6.15
N GLY A 332 23.86 22.40 -7.19
CA GLY A 332 23.56 22.93 -8.53
C GLY A 332 22.24 23.70 -8.54
N ALA A 333 21.98 24.45 -9.61
CA ALA A 333 20.69 25.12 -9.77
C ALA A 333 19.60 24.08 -10.11
N PRO A 334 18.48 23.99 -9.35
CA PRO A 334 17.39 23.09 -9.70
C PRO A 334 16.83 23.35 -11.10
N TYR A 335 16.78 24.63 -11.50
CA TYR A 335 16.25 25.05 -12.79
C TYR A 335 17.15 26.04 -13.53
N SER A 336 17.12 25.96 -14.86
CA SER A 336 17.59 27.02 -15.76
C SER A 336 16.56 27.23 -16.88
N TRP A 337 16.20 28.49 -17.16
CA TRP A 337 15.25 28.85 -18.20
C TRP A 337 15.77 30.05 -18.99
N ALA A 338 15.78 29.95 -20.32
CA ALA A 338 16.42 30.90 -21.23
C ALA A 338 17.89 31.23 -20.89
N GLY A 339 18.60 30.30 -20.23
CA GLY A 339 19.97 30.51 -19.76
C GLY A 339 20.10 31.26 -18.43
N THR A 340 19.00 31.64 -17.79
CA THR A 340 18.99 32.17 -16.42
C THR A 340 18.78 31.02 -15.44
N ALA A 341 19.67 30.88 -14.46
CA ALA A 341 19.56 29.88 -13.40
C ALA A 341 18.65 30.36 -12.25
N PHE A 342 17.86 29.46 -11.67
CA PHE A 342 16.96 29.72 -10.54
C PHE A 342 17.25 28.72 -9.42
N ALA A 343 17.38 29.22 -8.19
CA ALA A 343 17.77 28.42 -7.03
C ALA A 343 16.58 27.78 -6.30
N THR A 344 15.35 28.25 -6.55
CA THR A 344 14.12 27.70 -5.97
C THR A 344 12.97 27.69 -7.00
N GLN A 345 11.99 26.82 -6.78
CA GLN A 345 10.75 26.78 -7.56
C GLN A 345 10.06 28.16 -7.61
N SER A 346 9.88 28.82 -6.45
CA SER A 346 9.24 30.14 -6.38
C SER A 346 9.94 31.20 -7.26
N GLN A 347 11.27 31.13 -7.41
CA GLN A 347 12.00 31.99 -8.34
C GLN A 347 11.73 31.65 -9.81
N LEU A 348 11.66 30.37 -10.18
CA LEU A 348 11.26 29.95 -11.52
C LEU A 348 9.85 30.46 -11.85
N THR A 349 8.86 30.15 -10.99
CA THR A 349 7.45 30.50 -11.23
C THR A 349 7.25 32.01 -11.33
N ALA A 350 7.87 32.80 -10.46
CA ALA A 350 7.74 34.26 -10.47
C ALA A 350 8.34 34.93 -11.73
N ASN A 351 9.31 34.29 -12.40
CA ASN A 351 9.98 34.85 -13.59
C ASN A 351 9.48 34.23 -14.92
N THR A 352 8.84 33.07 -14.88
CA THR A 352 8.52 32.28 -16.10
C THR A 352 7.07 31.78 -16.17
N GLY A 353 6.35 31.73 -15.05
CA GLY A 353 5.03 31.09 -14.94
C GLY A 353 5.07 29.55 -14.87
N GLN A 354 6.25 28.93 -14.88
CA GLN A 354 6.43 27.47 -14.87
C GLN A 354 6.57 26.91 -13.44
N GLY A 355 6.38 25.61 -13.28
CA GLY A 355 6.68 24.89 -12.05
C GLY A 355 5.79 25.21 -10.86
N GLY A 356 4.51 25.52 -11.08
CA GLY A 356 3.57 25.90 -10.01
C GLY A 356 3.43 24.86 -8.90
N HIS A 357 3.59 23.58 -9.25
CA HIS A 357 3.48 22.41 -8.38
C HIS A 357 4.80 21.62 -8.30
N ASP A 358 5.89 22.15 -8.86
CA ASP A 358 7.24 21.58 -8.73
C ASP A 358 7.73 21.66 -7.27
N PHE A 359 8.61 20.73 -6.88
CA PHE A 359 9.29 20.71 -5.59
C PHE A 359 10.81 20.73 -5.77
N VAL A 360 11.50 21.38 -4.82
CA VAL A 360 12.96 21.38 -4.70
C VAL A 360 13.29 20.86 -3.31
N ASP A 361 13.47 19.55 -3.20
CA ASP A 361 13.56 18.81 -1.95
C ASP A 361 14.31 17.48 -2.15
N LEU A 362 14.72 16.82 -1.08
CA LEU A 362 15.48 15.56 -1.16
C LEU A 362 14.63 14.43 -1.76
N THR A 363 15.20 13.74 -2.75
CA THR A 363 14.57 12.58 -3.42
C THR A 363 14.70 11.27 -2.65
N TYR A 364 15.36 11.32 -1.48
CA TYR A 364 15.41 10.26 -0.47
C TYR A 364 15.03 10.84 0.88
N VAL A 365 13.84 10.49 1.37
CA VAL A 365 13.34 10.87 2.69
C VAL A 365 13.40 9.66 3.63
N PRO A 366 14.12 9.75 4.77
CA PRO A 366 14.08 8.69 5.78
C PRO A 366 12.74 8.72 6.52
N LYS A 367 11.97 7.62 6.48
CA LYS A 367 10.71 7.46 7.24
C LYS A 367 10.96 7.57 8.76
N GLY A 368 10.00 8.09 9.52
CA GLY A 368 10.15 8.31 10.97
C GLY A 368 9.22 9.40 11.54
N PRO A 369 9.16 9.59 12.88
CA PRO A 369 8.20 10.52 13.52
C PRO A 369 8.37 11.97 13.11
N ASN A 370 9.62 12.38 12.88
CA ASN A 370 10.02 13.72 12.49
C ASN A 370 10.46 13.79 11.02
N ALA A 371 10.11 12.79 10.20
CA ALA A 371 10.34 12.83 8.76
C ALA A 371 9.58 14.02 8.13
N PRO A 372 10.17 14.69 7.13
CA PRO A 372 9.40 15.57 6.23
C PRO A 372 8.43 14.72 5.38
N VAL A 373 7.51 15.39 4.67
CA VAL A 373 6.66 14.72 3.68
C VAL A 373 7.52 14.28 2.50
N ASP A 374 7.35 13.04 2.05
CA ASP A 374 8.01 12.58 0.82
C ASP A 374 7.26 13.11 -0.40
N HIS A 375 7.76 14.21 -0.97
CA HIS A 375 7.18 14.89 -2.13
C HIS A 375 7.31 14.09 -3.45
N ARG A 376 7.62 12.79 -3.39
CA ARG A 376 7.37 11.83 -4.48
C ARG A 376 5.95 11.25 -4.39
N ILE A 377 5.47 10.97 -3.18
CA ILE A 377 4.29 10.11 -2.95
C ILE A 377 2.97 10.87 -3.16
N ASP A 378 1.98 10.25 -3.81
CA ASP A 378 0.61 10.78 -4.05
C ASP A 378 0.57 12.23 -4.61
N SER A 379 1.59 12.62 -5.38
CA SER A 379 1.88 14.03 -5.71
C SER A 379 1.97 14.34 -7.22
N ALA A 380 1.73 13.34 -8.08
CA ALA A 380 1.78 13.49 -9.53
C ALA A 380 0.48 14.04 -10.17
N ASP A 381 0.61 14.69 -11.32
CA ASP A 381 -0.52 15.04 -12.19
C ASP A 381 -1.04 13.78 -12.93
N GLU A 382 -2.17 13.25 -12.46
CA GLU A 382 -2.94 12.14 -13.07
C GLU A 382 -3.31 12.39 -14.55
N THR A 383 -3.31 13.65 -14.98
CA THR A 383 -3.70 14.05 -16.35
C THR A 383 -2.51 14.35 -17.26
N ALA A 384 -1.28 14.21 -16.75
CA ALA A 384 -0.07 14.44 -17.51
C ALA A 384 -0.01 13.59 -18.80
N PRO A 385 0.29 14.17 -19.97
CA PRO A 385 0.25 13.46 -21.23
C PRO A 385 1.31 12.36 -21.26
N GLY A 386 0.95 11.18 -21.78
CA GLY A 386 1.86 10.05 -21.93
C GLY A 386 2.05 9.17 -20.68
N MET A 387 1.42 9.50 -19.55
CA MET A 387 1.42 8.63 -18.35
C MET A 387 0.94 7.21 -18.65
N LEU A 388 1.61 6.22 -18.05
CA LEU A 388 1.26 4.82 -18.15
C LEU A 388 0.35 4.36 -16.99
N PRO A 389 -0.50 3.33 -17.19
CA PRO A 389 -1.41 2.84 -16.15
C PRO A 389 -0.70 2.14 -14.98
N THR A 390 0.59 1.86 -15.10
CA THR A 390 1.44 1.20 -14.11
C THR A 390 2.84 1.80 -14.10
N ASP A 391 3.57 1.57 -13.02
CA ASP A 391 4.99 1.93 -12.86
C ASP A 391 5.95 1.06 -13.71
N LEU A 392 7.27 1.24 -13.51
CA LEU A 392 8.34 0.46 -14.14
C LEU A 392 8.29 -1.05 -13.83
N TRP A 393 7.77 -1.43 -12.65
CA TRP A 393 7.56 -2.83 -12.25
C TRP A 393 6.27 -3.43 -12.78
N GLY A 394 5.36 -2.61 -13.31
CA GLY A 394 4.02 -3.04 -13.70
C GLY A 394 3.02 -3.06 -12.55
N ALA A 395 3.34 -2.44 -11.42
CA ALA A 395 2.43 -2.21 -10.31
C ALA A 395 1.47 -1.05 -10.65
N ALA A 396 0.22 -1.16 -10.18
CA ALA A 396 -0.72 -0.05 -10.26
C ALA A 396 -0.46 0.96 -9.12
N PRO A 397 -0.87 2.24 -9.27
CA PRO A 397 -0.72 3.25 -8.23
C PRO A 397 -1.44 2.86 -6.93
N VAL A 398 -0.90 3.26 -5.78
CA VAL A 398 -1.40 2.89 -4.45
C VAL A 398 -1.46 4.12 -3.54
N ASP A 399 -2.69 4.51 -3.19
CA ASP A 399 -3.02 5.57 -2.23
C ASP A 399 -2.36 5.33 -0.86
N SER A 400 -1.43 6.21 -0.46
CA SER A 400 -0.71 6.09 0.81
C SER A 400 -1.44 6.78 1.95
N PRO A 401 -1.93 6.06 2.99
CA PRO A 401 -2.69 6.69 4.05
C PRO A 401 -1.89 7.69 4.91
N THR A 402 -0.56 7.67 4.84
CA THR A 402 0.36 8.57 5.57
C THR A 402 0.71 9.86 4.83
N VAL A 403 0.30 9.98 3.57
CA VAL A 403 0.58 11.14 2.70
C VAL A 403 -0.73 11.80 2.29
N THR A 404 -0.69 13.09 1.94
CA THR A 404 -1.86 13.81 1.42
C THR A 404 -1.76 13.89 -0.10
N ASN A 405 -2.83 13.51 -0.79
CA ASN A 405 -2.96 13.55 -2.24
C ASN A 405 -2.78 14.99 -2.79
N THR A 406 -1.54 15.33 -3.17
CA THR A 406 -1.09 16.71 -3.49
C THR A 406 -0.86 16.93 -4.99
N GLY A 407 -1.10 15.91 -5.81
CA GLY A 407 -1.16 16.00 -7.28
C GLY A 407 -2.38 16.79 -7.76
N THR A 408 -3.27 16.16 -8.52
CA THR A 408 -4.56 16.76 -8.93
C THR A 408 -5.59 16.95 -7.79
N GLY A 409 -5.15 16.90 -6.53
CA GLY A 409 -5.97 17.04 -5.32
C GLY A 409 -6.75 15.79 -4.91
N SER A 410 -6.73 14.73 -5.73
CA SER A 410 -7.30 13.41 -5.41
C SER A 410 -6.67 12.26 -6.19
N GLY A 411 -5.53 12.50 -6.85
CA GLY A 411 -4.73 11.46 -7.50
C GLY A 411 -3.99 10.60 -6.48
N THR A 412 -3.63 9.39 -6.87
CA THR A 412 -2.97 8.41 -5.99
C THR A 412 -1.68 7.90 -6.62
N ARG A 413 -0.97 8.80 -7.30
CA ARG A 413 0.21 8.53 -8.13
C ARG A 413 1.44 9.22 -7.62
N ASP A 414 2.53 8.48 -7.70
CA ASP A 414 3.85 8.94 -7.36
C ASP A 414 4.54 9.62 -8.55
N ARG A 415 5.55 10.43 -8.22
CA ARG A 415 6.45 11.05 -9.18
C ARG A 415 7.62 10.11 -9.49
N GLY A 416 8.02 10.11 -10.75
CA GLY A 416 9.07 9.26 -11.28
C GLY A 416 8.54 7.91 -11.75
N ALA A 417 9.45 6.97 -11.95
CA ALA A 417 9.19 5.68 -12.59
C ALA A 417 8.62 4.59 -11.66
N TYR A 418 8.30 4.93 -10.41
CA TYR A 418 7.96 4.01 -9.33
C TYR A 418 6.76 4.53 -8.55
N GLU A 419 6.00 3.61 -7.95
CA GLU A 419 4.97 3.90 -6.94
C GLU A 419 5.46 3.24 -5.62
N ASP A 420 5.37 3.91 -4.46
CA ASP A 420 5.64 3.25 -3.18
C ASP A 420 4.51 2.25 -2.88
N LEU A 421 4.85 0.96 -2.87
CA LEU A 421 3.91 -0.11 -2.53
C LEU A 421 3.92 -0.40 -1.02
N ASP A 422 4.87 0.16 -0.28
CA ASP A 422 5.07 -0.04 1.15
C ASP A 422 4.38 1.05 1.99
N VAL A 423 3.06 1.18 1.81
CA VAL A 423 2.23 2.23 2.43
C VAL A 423 1.45 1.77 3.67
N GLY A 424 1.19 0.47 3.79
CA GLY A 424 0.46 -0.13 4.92
C GLY A 424 -1.05 0.10 4.88
N SER A 425 -1.68 0.34 6.04
CA SER A 425 -3.13 0.55 6.16
C SER A 425 -3.52 1.43 7.35
N ALA A 426 -4.59 2.21 7.18
CA ALA A 426 -5.25 3.00 8.20
C ALA A 426 -6.51 2.28 8.75
N PHE A 427 -6.90 2.62 9.98
CA PHE A 427 -8.00 2.00 10.70
C PHE A 427 -9.32 2.77 10.51
N THR A 428 -10.38 2.07 10.16
CA THR A 428 -11.75 2.61 10.17
C THR A 428 -12.55 1.97 11.32
N PRO A 429 -12.96 2.74 12.35
CA PRO A 429 -13.86 2.24 13.39
C PRO A 429 -15.23 1.87 12.83
N ALA A 430 -15.79 0.75 13.27
CA ALA A 430 -17.05 0.18 12.73
C ALA A 430 -17.93 -0.53 13.79
N GLY A 431 -17.63 -0.36 15.08
CA GLY A 431 -18.15 -1.26 16.13
C GLY A 431 -18.55 -0.66 17.48
N PRO A 432 -18.92 -1.52 18.44
CA PRO A 432 -18.96 -2.99 18.32
C PRO A 432 -20.16 -3.49 17.50
N THR A 433 -19.90 -4.31 16.46
CA THR A 433 -20.93 -4.87 15.56
C THR A 433 -20.80 -6.39 15.43
N ARG A 434 -21.82 -7.14 15.85
CA ARG A 434 -21.84 -8.62 15.83
C ARG A 434 -21.72 -9.18 14.40
N LEU A 435 -20.59 -9.81 14.08
CA LEU A 435 -20.37 -10.53 12.82
C LEU A 435 -20.61 -12.04 12.94
N LEU A 436 -20.28 -12.63 14.08
CA LEU A 436 -20.38 -14.07 14.34
C LEU A 436 -21.10 -14.32 15.65
N ASP A 437 -22.12 -15.19 15.64
CA ASP A 437 -22.63 -15.84 16.85
C ASP A 437 -23.08 -17.24 16.48
N THR A 438 -22.27 -18.25 16.80
CA THR A 438 -22.52 -19.66 16.43
C THR A 438 -23.74 -20.27 17.13
N ARG A 439 -24.36 -19.58 18.09
CA ARG A 439 -25.64 -19.97 18.72
C ARG A 439 -26.85 -19.50 17.89
N ALA A 440 -26.59 -18.74 16.83
CA ALA A 440 -27.55 -18.20 15.88
C ALA A 440 -27.03 -18.42 14.43
N PRO A 441 -27.84 -18.17 13.38
CA PRO A 441 -27.34 -18.10 12.01
C PRO A 441 -26.75 -16.69 11.73
N ILE A 442 -25.70 -16.31 12.48
CA ILE A 442 -24.99 -15.03 12.34
C ILE A 442 -23.52 -15.33 12.06
N GLY A 443 -23.00 -14.88 10.91
CA GLY A 443 -21.67 -15.26 10.39
C GLY A 443 -21.58 -16.69 9.85
N VAL A 444 -22.40 -17.60 10.37
CA VAL A 444 -22.53 -19.01 9.97
C VAL A 444 -23.91 -19.31 9.35
N PRO A 445 -24.02 -20.30 8.44
CA PRO A 445 -25.29 -20.63 7.77
C PRO A 445 -26.31 -21.31 8.70
N VAL A 446 -25.88 -21.90 9.82
CA VAL A 446 -26.70 -22.63 10.78
C VAL A 446 -26.14 -22.39 12.18
N ALA A 447 -27.02 -22.26 13.18
CA ALA A 447 -26.64 -22.27 14.59
C ALA A 447 -26.13 -23.65 15.01
N GLN A 448 -24.83 -23.77 15.29
CA GLN A 448 -24.17 -25.02 15.67
C GLN A 448 -22.89 -24.73 16.45
N ALA A 449 -22.64 -25.50 17.53
CA ALA A 449 -21.36 -25.44 18.25
C ALA A 449 -20.21 -25.95 17.37
N VAL A 450 -19.05 -25.30 17.45
CA VAL A 450 -17.84 -25.69 16.74
C VAL A 450 -17.34 -27.02 17.28
N ALA A 451 -17.06 -27.96 16.38
CA ALA A 451 -16.60 -29.31 16.74
C ALA A 451 -15.21 -29.28 17.42
N PRO A 452 -14.84 -30.33 18.19
CA PRO A 452 -13.46 -30.57 18.60
C PRO A 452 -12.53 -30.54 17.39
N TYR A 453 -11.44 -29.77 17.45
CA TYR A 453 -10.51 -29.56 16.33
C TYR A 453 -11.18 -29.10 15.02
N GLY A 454 -12.32 -28.40 15.12
CA GLY A 454 -13.06 -27.83 14.01
C GLY A 454 -12.73 -26.36 13.74
N THR A 455 -12.91 -25.94 12.49
CA THR A 455 -12.72 -24.55 12.03
C THR A 455 -14.04 -23.90 11.63
N VAL A 456 -14.18 -22.60 11.89
CA VAL A 456 -15.22 -21.72 11.31
C VAL A 456 -14.55 -20.66 10.45
N ASP A 457 -14.98 -20.53 9.19
CA ASP A 457 -14.60 -19.41 8.32
C ASP A 457 -15.64 -18.30 8.40
N LEU A 458 -15.21 -17.07 8.69
CA LEU A 458 -16.07 -15.90 8.77
C LEU A 458 -15.80 -14.94 7.60
N PRO A 459 -16.77 -14.69 6.71
CA PRO A 459 -16.73 -13.55 5.79
C PRO A 459 -16.78 -12.23 6.57
N VAL A 460 -15.80 -11.36 6.33
CA VAL A 460 -15.68 -10.05 7.01
C VAL A 460 -15.75 -8.87 6.05
N THR A 461 -15.48 -9.06 4.76
CA THR A 461 -15.63 -8.02 3.72
C THR A 461 -17.04 -7.98 3.12
N GLY A 462 -17.53 -6.79 2.77
CA GLY A 462 -18.84 -6.60 2.13
C GLY A 462 -20.04 -6.78 3.08
N VAL A 463 -19.79 -6.87 4.39
CA VAL A 463 -20.79 -7.02 5.45
C VAL A 463 -20.63 -5.91 6.49
N ALA A 464 -21.69 -5.58 7.23
CA ALA A 464 -21.65 -4.62 8.34
C ALA A 464 -21.04 -3.22 8.05
N GLY A 465 -20.99 -2.80 6.78
CA GLY A 465 -20.34 -1.55 6.36
C GLY A 465 -18.86 -1.67 6.01
N VAL A 466 -18.25 -2.84 6.22
CA VAL A 466 -16.89 -3.16 5.79
C VAL A 466 -16.84 -3.25 4.24
N PRO A 467 -15.86 -2.62 3.56
CA PRO A 467 -15.71 -2.70 2.11
C PRO A 467 -15.60 -4.14 1.59
N ALA A 468 -15.98 -4.34 0.32
CA ALA A 468 -15.89 -5.64 -0.34
C ALA A 468 -14.47 -6.00 -0.83
N SER A 469 -13.54 -5.05 -0.80
CA SER A 469 -12.17 -5.17 -1.32
C SER A 469 -11.25 -4.16 -0.63
N GLY A 470 -9.94 -4.40 -0.63
CA GLY A 470 -8.94 -3.49 -0.04
C GLY A 470 -8.86 -3.53 1.48
N VAL A 471 -9.61 -4.41 2.15
CA VAL A 471 -9.49 -4.64 3.59
C VAL A 471 -8.33 -5.61 3.85
N THR A 472 -7.41 -5.20 4.71
CA THR A 472 -6.13 -5.89 4.93
C THR A 472 -6.07 -6.60 6.29
N ALA A 473 -6.82 -6.10 7.29
CA ALA A 473 -7.03 -6.74 8.59
C ALA A 473 -8.36 -6.31 9.22
N VAL A 474 -8.83 -7.05 10.23
CA VAL A 474 -9.95 -6.67 11.10
C VAL A 474 -9.57 -6.77 12.57
N THR A 475 -10.10 -5.86 13.38
CA THR A 475 -10.05 -5.91 14.85
C THR A 475 -11.43 -6.28 15.38
N MET A 476 -11.50 -7.35 16.16
CA MET A 476 -12.74 -7.90 16.72
C MET A 476 -12.54 -8.26 18.20
N ASN A 477 -13.56 -8.05 19.02
CA ASN A 477 -13.66 -8.68 20.33
C ASN A 477 -14.25 -10.10 20.16
N VAL A 478 -13.46 -11.13 20.45
CA VAL A 478 -13.80 -12.54 20.21
C VAL A 478 -14.04 -13.23 21.54
N THR A 479 -15.17 -13.95 21.67
CA THR A 479 -15.57 -14.63 22.90
C THR A 479 -15.84 -16.10 22.64
N VAL A 480 -15.23 -16.99 23.43
CA VAL A 480 -15.64 -18.40 23.57
C VAL A 480 -16.64 -18.51 24.71
N THR A 481 -17.75 -19.20 24.47
CA THR A 481 -18.79 -19.52 25.44
C THR A 481 -19.17 -21.00 25.38
N ASP A 482 -19.73 -21.51 26.48
CA ASP A 482 -20.14 -22.91 26.66
C ASP A 482 -19.06 -23.98 26.34
N PRO A 483 -17.75 -23.78 26.63
CA PRO A 483 -16.73 -24.76 26.25
C PRO A 483 -16.85 -26.06 27.06
N GLN A 484 -16.89 -27.20 26.38
CA GLN A 484 -17.10 -28.51 27.02
C GLN A 484 -15.81 -29.16 27.56
N GLN A 485 -14.64 -28.69 27.14
CA GLN A 485 -13.32 -29.10 27.63
C GLN A 485 -12.37 -27.91 27.59
N ASP A 486 -11.29 -27.97 28.37
CA ASP A 486 -10.19 -27.01 28.35
C ASP A 486 -9.53 -26.94 26.96
N GLY A 487 -8.99 -25.77 26.60
CA GLY A 487 -8.33 -25.58 25.31
C GLY A 487 -8.05 -24.12 24.95
N HIS A 488 -7.81 -23.88 23.66
CA HIS A 488 -7.57 -22.54 23.12
C HIS A 488 -8.15 -22.34 21.72
N LEU A 489 -8.30 -21.08 21.32
CA LEU A 489 -8.77 -20.66 20.01
C LEU A 489 -7.61 -20.02 19.25
N THR A 490 -7.43 -20.40 18.00
CA THR A 490 -6.52 -19.75 17.06
C THR A 490 -7.34 -19.00 16.02
N VAL A 491 -7.04 -17.72 15.80
CA VAL A 491 -7.69 -16.87 14.80
C VAL A 491 -6.63 -16.37 13.83
N TYR A 492 -6.80 -16.68 12.55
CA TYR A 492 -5.74 -16.59 11.54
C TYR A 492 -6.31 -16.27 10.14
N PRO A 493 -5.47 -15.89 9.16
CA PRO A 493 -5.95 -15.57 7.81
C PRO A 493 -6.53 -16.81 7.11
N HIS A 494 -7.58 -16.62 6.32
CA HIS A 494 -8.29 -17.72 5.71
C HIS A 494 -7.45 -18.48 4.66
N GLY A 495 -7.50 -19.82 4.73
CA GLY A 495 -6.81 -20.70 3.78
C GLY A 495 -5.31 -20.93 4.07
N ASP A 496 -4.79 -20.42 5.19
CA ASP A 496 -3.48 -20.82 5.72
C ASP A 496 -3.60 -22.08 6.61
N GLU A 497 -2.48 -22.72 6.94
CA GLU A 497 -2.45 -23.77 7.97
C GLU A 497 -2.59 -23.14 9.36
N ALA A 498 -3.36 -23.79 10.26
CA ALA A 498 -3.62 -23.25 11.60
C ALA A 498 -2.32 -23.14 12.43
N PRO A 499 -1.87 -21.93 12.79
CA PRO A 499 -0.59 -21.71 13.46
C PRO A 499 -0.62 -22.17 14.92
N ASN A 500 0.54 -22.53 15.48
CA ASN A 500 0.69 -22.97 16.87
C ASN A 500 0.67 -21.79 17.88
N SER A 501 -0.36 -20.96 17.77
CA SER A 501 -0.59 -19.74 18.56
C SER A 501 -2.01 -19.70 19.11
N SER A 502 -2.15 -19.35 20.38
CA SER A 502 -3.44 -19.19 21.06
C SER A 502 -3.80 -17.71 21.20
N ASN A 503 -4.95 -17.30 20.67
CA ASN A 503 -5.52 -15.97 20.92
C ASN A 503 -6.15 -15.90 22.31
N LEU A 504 -6.96 -16.90 22.67
CA LEU A 504 -7.62 -16.99 23.98
C LEU A 504 -7.69 -18.44 24.46
N ASN A 505 -7.56 -18.63 25.77
CA ASN A 505 -7.45 -19.94 26.44
C ASN A 505 -8.53 -20.05 27.53
N TRP A 506 -9.08 -21.25 27.74
CA TRP A 506 -10.14 -21.48 28.71
C TRP A 506 -10.00 -22.81 29.44
N VAL A 507 -10.72 -22.89 30.56
CA VAL A 507 -11.13 -24.14 31.21
C VAL A 507 -12.60 -24.42 30.90
N ALA A 508 -13.01 -25.68 30.99
CA ALA A 508 -14.39 -26.10 30.74
C ALA A 508 -15.42 -25.28 31.53
N GLY A 509 -16.53 -24.92 30.88
CA GLY A 509 -17.62 -24.11 31.44
C GLY A 509 -17.34 -22.61 31.61
N ARG A 510 -16.11 -22.12 31.37
CA ARG A 510 -15.78 -20.69 31.50
C ARG A 510 -15.88 -19.94 30.17
N THR A 511 -16.80 -18.99 30.10
CA THR A 511 -16.90 -18.02 28.99
C THR A 511 -15.82 -16.93 29.13
N ILE A 512 -15.04 -16.66 28.07
CA ILE A 512 -13.91 -15.71 28.10
C ILE A 512 -13.75 -14.93 26.77
N PRO A 513 -13.56 -13.60 26.81
CA PRO A 513 -13.22 -12.77 25.65
C PRO A 513 -11.70 -12.49 25.55
N ASN A 514 -11.24 -12.12 24.36
CA ASN A 514 -10.00 -11.35 24.13
C ASN A 514 -10.20 -10.48 22.87
N LEU A 515 -9.50 -9.34 22.78
CA LEU A 515 -9.37 -8.63 21.51
C LEU A 515 -8.48 -9.41 20.54
N VAL A 516 -8.86 -9.43 19.27
CA VAL A 516 -8.10 -10.06 18.19
C VAL A 516 -8.01 -9.07 17.05
N THR A 517 -6.78 -8.81 16.61
CA THR A 517 -6.51 -8.18 15.31
C THR A 517 -5.86 -9.24 14.42
N VAL A 518 -6.39 -9.43 13.21
CA VAL A 518 -6.00 -10.54 12.32
C VAL A 518 -6.02 -10.11 10.85
N PRO A 519 -5.02 -10.49 10.02
CA PRO A 519 -5.02 -10.21 8.59
C PRO A 519 -6.20 -10.87 7.86
N VAL A 520 -6.74 -10.19 6.84
CA VAL A 520 -7.86 -10.69 6.02
C VAL A 520 -7.32 -11.29 4.72
N LYS A 521 -7.80 -12.50 4.38
CA LYS A 521 -7.44 -13.20 3.14
C LYS A 521 -8.71 -13.73 2.47
N ASP A 522 -8.82 -13.56 1.16
CA ASP A 522 -10.01 -13.89 0.36
C ASP A 522 -11.35 -13.34 0.93
N GLY A 523 -11.29 -12.20 1.61
CA GLY A 523 -12.44 -11.56 2.27
C GLY A 523 -12.88 -12.19 3.59
N LYS A 524 -12.10 -13.12 4.14
CA LYS A 524 -12.41 -13.92 5.33
C LYS A 524 -11.28 -13.97 6.35
N VAL A 525 -11.62 -14.51 7.52
CA VAL A 525 -10.70 -14.97 8.58
C VAL A 525 -11.18 -16.35 9.08
N SER A 526 -10.28 -17.16 9.64
CA SER A 526 -10.58 -18.51 10.12
C SER A 526 -10.37 -18.63 11.64
N PHE A 527 -11.25 -19.38 12.31
CA PHE A 527 -11.26 -19.62 13.75
C PHE A 527 -11.16 -21.13 14.03
N PHE A 528 -10.08 -21.61 14.65
CA PHE A 528 -9.84 -23.03 14.95
C PHE A 528 -9.98 -23.35 16.45
N ASN A 529 -10.85 -24.30 16.79
CA ASN A 529 -11.09 -24.78 18.16
C ASN A 529 -10.06 -25.87 18.53
N ALA A 530 -8.94 -25.47 19.15
CA ALA A 530 -7.93 -26.40 19.65
C ALA A 530 -8.31 -26.99 21.03
N SER A 531 -9.44 -27.71 21.08
CA SER A 531 -9.89 -28.48 22.24
C SER A 531 -10.51 -29.81 21.84
N GLY A 532 -10.57 -30.76 22.78
CA GLY A 532 -11.27 -32.03 22.61
C GLY A 532 -12.79 -31.94 22.82
N GLY A 533 -13.32 -30.73 23.08
CA GLY A 533 -14.73 -30.46 23.32
C GLY A 533 -15.34 -29.54 22.25
N THR A 534 -16.66 -29.38 22.28
CA THR A 534 -17.33 -28.34 21.48
C THR A 534 -17.26 -26.98 22.18
N VAL A 535 -17.27 -25.91 21.40
CA VAL A 535 -17.35 -24.52 21.88
C VAL A 535 -18.36 -23.71 21.07
N HIS A 536 -18.92 -22.65 21.65
CA HIS A 536 -19.60 -21.61 20.89
C HIS A 536 -18.70 -20.39 20.74
N LEU A 537 -18.57 -19.89 19.52
CA LEU A 537 -17.86 -18.65 19.18
C LEU A 537 -18.81 -17.48 18.98
N ILE A 538 -18.34 -16.31 19.39
CA ILE A 538 -18.92 -14.99 19.16
C ILE A 538 -17.79 -14.07 18.67
N ALA A 539 -18.05 -13.20 17.70
CA ALA A 539 -17.16 -12.10 17.36
C ALA A 539 -17.93 -10.80 17.05
N ASP A 540 -17.55 -9.74 17.76
CA ASP A 540 -17.99 -8.35 17.51
C ASP A 540 -16.85 -7.60 16.82
N LEU A 541 -17.11 -7.04 15.63
CA LEU A 541 -16.18 -6.17 14.91
C LEU A 541 -16.09 -4.82 15.62
N GLU A 542 -14.88 -4.37 15.94
CA GLU A 542 -14.61 -3.03 16.46
C GLU A 542 -14.18 -2.05 15.34
N GLY A 543 -13.46 -2.57 14.34
CA GLY A 543 -13.08 -1.83 13.14
C GLY A 543 -12.21 -2.66 12.18
N TYR A 544 -11.84 -2.06 11.04
CA TYR A 544 -11.07 -2.72 9.99
C TYR A 544 -9.94 -1.84 9.46
N TYR A 545 -8.91 -2.47 8.88
CA TYR A 545 -7.79 -1.79 8.24
C TYR A 545 -7.92 -1.83 6.71
N SER A 546 -7.61 -0.72 6.05
CA SER A 546 -7.55 -0.60 4.59
C SER A 546 -6.60 0.55 4.18
N PRO A 547 -6.33 0.80 2.90
CA PRO A 547 -5.63 2.03 2.46
C PRO A 547 -6.28 3.34 2.90
N LYS A 548 -7.54 3.33 3.40
CA LYS A 548 -8.24 4.53 3.89
C LYS A 548 -8.77 4.33 5.32
N GLY A 549 -8.71 5.39 6.13
CA GLY A 549 -9.12 5.38 7.53
C GLY A 549 -8.46 6.51 8.34
N SER A 550 -8.31 6.31 9.64
CA SER A 550 -7.49 7.11 10.54
C SER A 550 -6.20 6.37 10.88
N LEU A 551 -5.10 7.10 11.00
CA LEU A 551 -3.79 6.55 11.38
C LEU A 551 -3.60 6.55 12.89
N PHE A 552 -2.72 5.67 13.37
CA PHE A 552 -2.49 5.47 14.79
C PHE A 552 -1.51 6.51 15.37
N HIS A 553 -1.66 6.76 16.67
CA HIS A 553 -0.74 7.51 17.52
C HIS A 553 -0.37 6.60 18.68
N ALA A 554 0.82 5.99 18.62
CA ALA A 554 1.34 5.13 19.66
C ALA A 554 1.59 5.95 20.94
N GLN A 555 0.91 5.62 22.04
CA GLN A 555 1.04 6.35 23.29
C GLN A 555 0.78 5.48 24.51
N GLY A 556 1.79 5.31 25.37
CA GLY A 556 1.60 4.83 26.73
C GLY A 556 2.38 3.55 27.08
N PRO A 557 1.93 2.77 28.08
CA PRO A 557 0.62 2.88 28.74
C PRO A 557 0.43 4.19 29.54
N THR A 558 -0.78 4.75 29.56
CA THR A 558 -1.09 5.99 30.30
C THR A 558 -2.48 5.96 30.93
N ARG A 559 -2.55 6.05 32.26
CA ARG A 559 -3.79 5.95 33.05
C ARG A 559 -4.77 7.09 32.73
N LEU A 560 -5.88 6.77 32.07
CA LEU A 560 -7.00 7.70 31.82
C LEU A 560 -8.12 7.58 32.86
N LEU A 561 -8.37 6.36 33.34
CA LEU A 561 -9.46 6.05 34.29
C LEU A 561 -8.93 5.22 35.45
N ASP A 562 -9.21 5.62 36.69
CA ASP A 562 -9.17 4.74 37.86
C ASP A 562 -10.29 5.14 38.81
N THR A 563 -11.37 4.38 38.83
CA THR A 563 -12.57 4.68 39.64
C THR A 563 -12.34 4.60 41.16
N ARG A 564 -11.17 4.12 41.61
CA ARG A 564 -10.75 4.13 43.03
C ARG A 564 -10.09 5.47 43.42
N ALA A 565 -9.88 6.35 42.44
CA ALA A 565 -9.30 7.68 42.56
C ALA A 565 -10.15 8.71 41.77
N PRO A 566 -9.91 10.03 41.89
CA PRO A 566 -10.50 11.02 41.00
C PRO A 566 -9.71 11.10 39.68
N ILE A 567 -9.61 9.99 38.94
CA ILE A 567 -8.89 9.89 37.66
C ILE A 567 -9.88 9.42 36.59
N GLY A 568 -10.11 10.23 35.56
CA GLY A 568 -11.17 10.01 34.55
C GLY A 568 -12.59 10.29 35.06
N VAL A 569 -12.82 10.16 36.37
CA VAL A 569 -14.08 10.43 37.07
C VAL A 569 -13.94 11.59 38.07
N PRO A 570 -15.03 12.34 38.35
CA PRO A 570 -14.98 13.50 39.27
C PRO A 570 -14.81 13.11 40.75
N VAL A 571 -15.14 11.88 41.13
CA VAL A 571 -15.08 11.34 42.49
C VAL A 571 -14.70 9.86 42.42
N ALA A 572 -13.87 9.39 43.36
CA ALA A 572 -13.60 7.97 43.53
C ALA A 572 -14.87 7.24 44.02
N GLN A 573 -15.43 6.35 43.18
CA GLN A 573 -16.65 5.61 43.47
C GLN A 573 -16.71 4.33 42.62
N ALA A 574 -17.10 3.20 43.22
CA ALA A 574 -17.39 1.97 42.47
C ALA A 574 -18.60 2.15 41.54
N VAL A 575 -18.54 1.55 40.36
CA VAL A 575 -19.62 1.56 39.37
C VAL A 575 -20.77 0.72 39.91
N ALA A 576 -21.99 1.28 39.88
CA ALA A 576 -23.19 0.62 40.38
C ALA A 576 -23.57 -0.62 39.53
N PRO A 577 -24.35 -1.57 40.08
CA PRO A 577 -25.01 -2.61 39.29
C PRO A 577 -25.80 -1.99 38.13
N TYR A 578 -25.61 -2.47 36.91
CA TYR A 578 -26.22 -1.91 35.69
C TYR A 578 -25.99 -0.40 35.51
N GLY A 579 -24.86 0.11 36.02
CA GLY A 579 -24.45 1.51 35.91
C GLY A 579 -23.45 1.75 34.77
N THR A 580 -23.42 3.00 34.28
CA THR A 580 -22.48 3.46 33.24
C THR A 580 -21.50 4.49 33.80
N VAL A 581 -20.25 4.46 33.32
CA VAL A 581 -19.26 5.54 33.47
C VAL A 581 -18.90 6.08 32.09
N ASP A 582 -18.93 7.40 31.93
CA ASP A 582 -18.41 8.09 30.75
C ASP A 582 -16.99 8.58 31.01
N LEU A 583 -16.07 8.26 30.10
CA LEU A 583 -14.67 8.70 30.16
C LEU A 583 -14.39 9.75 29.07
N PRO A 584 -13.96 10.97 29.44
CA PRO A 584 -13.35 11.91 28.50
C PRO A 584 -12.03 11.38 27.95
N ILE A 585 -11.89 11.38 26.62
CA ILE A 585 -10.68 10.93 25.90
C ILE A 585 -9.96 12.14 25.30
N THR A 586 -10.66 13.01 24.57
CA THR A 586 -10.06 14.15 23.87
C THR A 586 -9.68 15.29 24.82
N GLY A 587 -8.50 15.89 24.62
CA GLY A 587 -8.00 17.00 25.43
C GLY A 587 -7.40 16.57 26.78
N VAL A 588 -7.20 15.27 26.99
CA VAL A 588 -6.68 14.68 28.23
C VAL A 588 -5.36 13.94 27.92
N ALA A 589 -4.39 14.02 28.83
CA ALA A 589 -3.14 13.24 28.78
C ALA A 589 -2.34 13.32 27.45
N GLY A 590 -2.46 14.42 26.69
CA GLY A 590 -1.78 14.60 25.40
C GLY A 590 -2.61 14.22 24.16
N VAL A 591 -3.78 13.60 24.35
CA VAL A 591 -4.74 13.32 23.26
C VAL A 591 -5.35 14.64 22.76
N PRO A 592 -5.41 14.91 21.44
CA PRO A 592 -5.99 16.12 20.87
C PRO A 592 -7.43 16.40 21.31
N ALA A 593 -7.83 17.67 21.29
CA ALA A 593 -9.18 18.11 21.67
C ALA A 593 -10.26 17.82 20.60
N SER A 594 -9.87 17.36 19.42
CA SER A 594 -10.72 17.09 18.26
C SER A 594 -10.04 16.12 17.29
N GLY A 595 -10.77 15.58 16.31
CA GLY A 595 -10.20 14.76 15.23
C GLY A 595 -9.90 13.29 15.58
N VAL A 596 -9.95 12.92 16.86
CA VAL A 596 -9.83 11.54 17.33
C VAL A 596 -11.07 10.74 16.95
N THR A 597 -10.89 9.60 16.27
CA THR A 597 -11.98 8.74 15.75
C THR A 597 -12.14 7.45 16.54
N ALA A 598 -11.06 6.92 17.10
CA ALA A 598 -11.05 5.73 17.96
C ALA A 598 -9.91 5.79 18.98
N VAL A 599 -10.01 4.99 20.04
CA VAL A 599 -9.00 4.86 21.09
C VAL A 599 -8.77 3.39 21.42
N THR A 600 -7.51 3.02 21.67
CA THR A 600 -7.11 1.68 22.13
C THR A 600 -6.60 1.78 23.57
N MET A 601 -7.20 1.02 24.47
CA MET A 601 -6.92 1.03 25.91
C MET A 601 -6.84 -0.39 26.46
N ASN A 602 -5.92 -0.65 27.39
CA ASN A 602 -6.01 -1.80 28.28
C ASN A 602 -6.98 -1.45 29.41
N VAL A 603 -8.13 -2.14 29.45
CA VAL A 603 -9.18 -1.93 30.44
C VAL A 603 -9.10 -3.04 31.49
N THR A 604 -9.23 -2.72 32.78
CA THR A 604 -9.22 -3.70 33.88
C THR A 604 -10.45 -3.52 34.76
N VAL A 605 -11.14 -4.62 35.04
CA VAL A 605 -12.16 -4.71 36.10
C VAL A 605 -11.50 -5.25 37.36
N THR A 606 -11.71 -4.60 38.49
CA THR A 606 -11.19 -5.00 39.81
C THR A 606 -12.28 -4.92 40.87
N ASP A 607 -12.09 -5.68 41.95
CA ASP A 607 -13.00 -5.76 43.10
C ASP A 607 -14.49 -6.08 42.78
N PRO A 608 -14.82 -6.96 41.78
CA PRO A 608 -16.21 -7.18 41.39
C PRO A 608 -16.99 -7.96 42.44
N GLN A 609 -18.15 -7.47 42.86
CA GLN A 609 -18.98 -8.12 43.90
C GLN A 609 -19.78 -9.34 43.41
N GLN A 610 -20.06 -9.42 42.11
CA GLN A 610 -20.80 -10.51 41.47
C GLN A 610 -20.19 -10.81 40.10
N GLU A 611 -20.51 -11.97 39.53
CA GLU A 611 -20.21 -12.28 38.13
C GLU A 611 -20.94 -11.36 37.15
N GLY A 612 -20.39 -11.20 35.95
CA GLY A 612 -20.98 -10.37 34.90
C GLY A 612 -19.98 -10.01 33.81
N HIS A 613 -20.32 -8.99 33.02
CA HIS A 613 -19.49 -8.50 31.94
C HIS A 613 -19.46 -6.97 31.81
N LEU A 614 -18.44 -6.46 31.13
CA LEU A 614 -18.28 -5.03 30.81
C LEU A 614 -18.47 -4.84 29.31
N THR A 615 -19.31 -3.89 28.96
CA THR A 615 -19.46 -3.40 27.59
C THR A 615 -18.81 -2.02 27.48
N VAL A 616 -17.91 -1.84 26.53
CA VAL A 616 -17.27 -0.55 26.23
C VAL A 616 -17.69 -0.12 24.83
N TYR A 617 -18.23 1.08 24.71
CA TYR A 617 -18.96 1.49 23.49
C TYR A 617 -18.90 3.02 23.26
N PRO A 618 -19.23 3.50 22.05
CA PRO A 618 -19.24 4.93 21.75
C PRO A 618 -20.23 5.69 22.64
N HIS A 619 -19.80 6.85 23.15
CA HIS A 619 -20.60 7.64 24.09
C HIS A 619 -21.96 8.07 23.51
N GLY A 620 -23.01 7.89 24.30
CA GLY A 620 -24.37 8.34 23.97
C GLY A 620 -25.17 7.40 23.06
N ASP A 621 -24.63 6.23 22.70
CA ASP A 621 -25.40 5.14 22.10
C ASP A 621 -26.05 4.22 23.16
N GLU A 622 -26.94 3.33 22.73
CA GLU A 622 -27.49 2.28 23.61
C GLU A 622 -26.43 1.18 23.83
N ALA A 623 -26.28 0.70 25.07
CA ALA A 623 -25.27 -0.30 25.41
C ALA A 623 -25.50 -1.61 24.62
N PRO A 624 -24.57 -2.01 23.73
CA PRO A 624 -24.76 -3.17 22.86
C PRO A 624 -24.63 -4.50 23.64
N ASN A 625 -25.19 -5.58 23.10
CA ASN A 625 -25.07 -6.93 23.68
C ASN A 625 -23.72 -7.59 23.36
N SER A 626 -22.62 -6.85 23.55
CA SER A 626 -21.23 -7.27 23.42
C SER A 626 -20.53 -7.27 24.77
N SER A 627 -19.49 -8.09 24.92
CA SER A 627 -18.80 -8.34 26.20
C SER A 627 -17.29 -8.26 26.03
N ASN A 628 -16.71 -7.12 26.41
CA ASN A 628 -15.27 -6.88 26.29
C ASN A 628 -14.50 -7.53 27.45
N LEU A 629 -15.09 -7.65 28.64
CA LEU A 629 -14.51 -8.39 29.78
C LEU A 629 -15.57 -9.22 30.47
N ASN A 630 -15.24 -10.45 30.88
CA ASN A 630 -16.10 -11.35 31.65
C ASN A 630 -15.39 -11.79 32.94
N TRP A 631 -16.08 -11.75 34.08
CA TRP A 631 -15.50 -12.12 35.38
C TRP A 631 -16.48 -12.90 36.27
N VAL A 632 -15.89 -13.50 37.31
CA VAL A 632 -16.57 -14.02 38.50
C VAL A 632 -16.31 -13.08 39.68
N ALA A 633 -17.13 -13.18 40.74
CA ALA A 633 -16.95 -12.37 41.94
C ALA A 633 -15.52 -12.47 42.52
N GLY A 634 -14.96 -11.35 42.95
CA GLY A 634 -13.62 -11.23 43.52
C GLY A 634 -12.45 -11.32 42.52
N ARG A 635 -12.69 -11.63 41.23
CA ARG A 635 -11.61 -11.78 40.25
C ARG A 635 -11.35 -10.48 39.47
N THR A 636 -10.17 -9.89 39.67
CA THR A 636 -9.62 -8.86 38.78
C THR A 636 -9.23 -9.45 37.43
N ILE A 637 -9.60 -8.79 36.32
CA ILE A 637 -9.28 -9.23 34.95
C ILE A 637 -9.15 -8.04 33.99
N PRO A 638 -8.17 -8.05 33.06
CA PRO A 638 -8.05 -7.08 31.97
C PRO A 638 -8.48 -7.66 30.61
N ASN A 639 -8.72 -6.78 29.64
CA ASN A 639 -8.67 -7.05 28.20
C ASN A 639 -8.23 -5.75 27.48
N LEU A 640 -7.63 -5.88 26.31
CA LEU A 640 -7.48 -4.75 25.39
C LEU A 640 -8.84 -4.39 24.78
N VAL A 641 -9.08 -3.10 24.55
CA VAL A 641 -10.29 -2.59 23.91
C VAL A 641 -9.90 -1.52 22.91
N THR A 642 -10.31 -1.68 21.66
CA THR A 642 -10.35 -0.58 20.67
C THR A 642 -11.81 -0.19 20.47
N VAL A 643 -12.13 1.10 20.65
CA VAL A 643 -13.53 1.58 20.62
C VAL A 643 -13.61 2.94 19.90
N PRO A 644 -14.66 3.24 19.12
CA PRO A 644 -14.84 4.54 18.50
C PRO A 644 -15.07 5.65 19.54
N VAL A 645 -14.48 6.83 19.31
CA VAL A 645 -14.64 8.01 20.18
C VAL A 645 -15.76 8.90 19.64
N LYS A 646 -16.70 9.27 20.50
CA LYS A 646 -17.89 10.06 20.15
C LYS A 646 -18.10 11.18 21.14
N ASP A 647 -18.35 12.39 20.66
CA ASP A 647 -18.40 13.63 21.46
C ASP A 647 -17.18 13.83 22.40
N GLY A 648 -16.01 13.32 21.98
CA GLY A 648 -14.78 13.34 22.77
C GLY A 648 -14.67 12.30 23.89
N LYS A 649 -15.59 11.34 23.94
CA LYS A 649 -15.75 10.36 25.03
C LYS A 649 -15.94 8.91 24.54
N VAL A 650 -15.89 7.99 25.50
CA VAL A 650 -16.35 6.60 25.43
C VAL A 650 -17.17 6.27 26.69
N SER A 651 -18.03 5.25 26.64
CA SER A 651 -18.87 4.82 27.78
C SER A 651 -18.59 3.37 28.16
N PHE A 652 -18.64 3.08 29.47
CA PHE A 652 -18.40 1.77 30.07
C PHE A 652 -19.63 1.33 30.87
N PHE A 653 -20.27 0.21 30.53
CA PHE A 653 -21.47 -0.31 31.20
C PHE A 653 -21.19 -1.60 31.98
N ASN A 654 -21.48 -1.58 33.30
CA ASN A 654 -21.35 -2.72 34.20
C ASN A 654 -22.58 -3.63 34.12
N ALA A 655 -22.55 -4.65 33.26
CA ALA A 655 -23.59 -5.65 33.13
C ALA A 655 -23.47 -6.75 34.21
N SER A 656 -23.53 -6.35 35.48
CA SER A 656 -23.58 -7.25 36.64
C SER A 656 -24.56 -6.76 37.72
N GLY A 657 -24.99 -7.67 38.59
CA GLY A 657 -25.83 -7.36 39.76
C GLY A 657 -25.06 -6.79 40.97
N GLY A 658 -23.74 -6.60 40.85
CA GLY A 658 -22.86 -6.09 41.92
C GLY A 658 -22.13 -4.81 41.51
N THR A 659 -21.42 -4.17 42.44
CA THR A 659 -20.51 -3.07 42.09
C THR A 659 -19.19 -3.60 41.54
N VAL A 660 -18.54 -2.81 40.69
CA VAL A 660 -17.17 -3.06 40.19
C VAL A 660 -16.33 -1.78 40.25
N HIS A 661 -15.00 -1.92 40.32
CA HIS A 661 -14.09 -0.82 40.01
C HIS A 661 -13.49 -1.01 38.61
N LEU A 662 -13.46 0.08 37.84
CA LEU A 662 -12.86 0.15 36.52
C LEU A 662 -11.53 0.91 36.53
N ILE A 663 -10.63 0.47 35.68
CA ILE A 663 -9.34 1.07 35.33
C ILE A 663 -9.22 1.09 33.81
N ALA A 664 -8.63 2.13 33.21
CA ALA A 664 -8.22 2.10 31.80
C ALA A 664 -6.88 2.83 31.58
N ASP A 665 -5.95 2.16 30.90
CA ASP A 665 -4.67 2.67 30.44
C ASP A 665 -4.67 2.81 28.91
N LEU A 666 -4.45 4.02 28.41
CA LEU A 666 -4.28 4.31 26.98
C LEU A 666 -3.05 3.60 26.43
N ALA A 667 -3.20 2.90 25.29
CA ALA A 667 -2.11 2.35 24.48
C ALA A 667 -1.90 3.14 23.16
N GLY A 668 -2.92 3.89 22.74
CA GLY A 668 -2.85 4.86 21.65
C GLY A 668 -4.23 5.26 21.15
N TYR A 669 -4.28 6.17 20.17
CA TYR A 669 -5.52 6.65 19.57
C TYR A 669 -5.40 6.81 18.06
N TYR A 670 -6.52 6.99 17.37
CA TYR A 670 -6.58 7.14 15.91
C TYR A 670 -7.08 8.53 15.53
N SER A 671 -6.44 9.17 14.55
CA SER A 671 -6.95 10.39 13.89
C SER A 671 -6.46 10.50 12.44
N ALA A 672 -6.98 11.45 11.68
CA ALA A 672 -6.47 11.78 10.34
C ALA A 672 -5.07 12.46 10.36
N GLU A 673 -4.58 12.86 11.54
CA GLU A 673 -3.26 13.49 11.74
C GLU A 673 -2.21 12.48 12.26
N GLY A 674 -2.54 11.18 12.29
CA GLY A 674 -1.58 10.12 12.64
C GLY A 674 -0.50 9.97 11.58
N LYS A 675 0.64 9.41 11.98
CA LYS A 675 1.81 9.23 11.11
C LYS A 675 2.23 7.78 10.87
N VAL A 676 1.61 6.83 11.56
CA VAL A 676 1.99 5.41 11.46
C VAL A 676 0.86 4.56 10.94
N SER A 677 1.14 3.83 9.85
CA SER A 677 0.21 2.88 9.24
C SER A 677 0.46 1.49 9.81
N TYR A 678 -0.60 0.71 9.89
CA TYR A 678 -0.57 -0.66 10.37
C TYR A 678 -0.19 -1.63 9.26
N ARG A 679 0.68 -2.58 9.58
CA ARG A 679 1.13 -3.67 8.73
C ARG A 679 0.58 -4.98 9.30
N PRO A 680 -0.41 -5.61 8.65
CA PRO A 680 -0.88 -6.93 9.04
C PRO A 680 0.24 -7.96 8.86
N ALA A 681 0.61 -8.63 9.95
CA ALA A 681 1.59 -9.71 9.95
C ALA A 681 1.18 -10.80 10.94
N GLY A 682 1.81 -11.97 10.82
CA GLY A 682 1.64 -13.08 11.76
C GLY A 682 0.30 -13.83 11.68
N PRO A 683 -0.01 -14.66 12.69
CA PRO A 683 0.72 -14.76 13.96
C PRO A 683 2.14 -15.34 13.85
N TYR A 684 3.12 -14.67 14.45
CA TYR A 684 4.52 -15.12 14.52
C TYR A 684 5.02 -15.21 15.96
N ARG A 685 5.68 -16.32 16.32
CA ARG A 685 6.21 -16.57 17.67
C ARG A 685 7.52 -15.82 17.90
N LEU A 686 7.49 -14.71 18.63
CA LEU A 686 8.69 -13.94 19.01
C LEU A 686 9.42 -14.54 20.23
N MET A 687 8.65 -15.11 21.18
CA MET A 687 9.19 -15.64 22.43
C MET A 687 8.35 -16.82 22.92
N ASP A 688 8.99 -17.91 23.33
CA ASP A 688 8.42 -18.96 24.19
C ASP A 688 9.47 -19.33 25.24
N THR A 689 9.33 -18.84 26.46
CA THR A 689 10.40 -18.98 27.46
C THR A 689 10.61 -20.41 27.96
N ARG A 690 9.78 -21.37 27.51
CA ARG A 690 9.93 -22.82 27.77
C ARG A 690 10.92 -23.50 26.82
N GLN A 691 11.36 -22.80 25.77
CA GLN A 691 12.23 -23.33 24.72
C GLN A 691 13.54 -22.53 24.61
N ASP A 692 14.55 -23.15 24.00
CA ASP A 692 15.75 -22.45 23.56
C ASP A 692 15.42 -21.60 22.32
N ILE A 693 15.83 -20.34 22.30
CA ILE A 693 15.54 -19.39 21.23
C ILE A 693 16.84 -18.81 20.69
N TYR A 694 16.94 -18.72 19.37
CA TYR A 694 18.01 -18.01 18.67
C TYR A 694 17.47 -16.68 18.15
N SER A 695 18.07 -15.57 18.59
CA SER A 695 17.88 -14.25 17.99
C SER A 695 19.22 -13.69 17.54
N GLU A 696 19.21 -12.51 16.93
CA GLU A 696 20.43 -11.78 16.52
C GLU A 696 21.30 -11.36 17.72
N SER A 697 20.70 -11.24 18.92
CA SER A 697 21.43 -11.05 20.19
C SER A 697 22.08 -12.35 20.72
N GLY A 698 21.87 -13.49 20.06
CA GLY A 698 22.43 -14.80 20.39
C GLY A 698 21.39 -15.83 20.84
N MET A 699 21.88 -16.92 21.42
CA MET A 699 21.04 -17.99 21.96
C MET A 699 20.59 -17.64 23.39
N ARG A 700 19.27 -17.56 23.61
CA ARG A 700 18.63 -17.53 24.93
C ARG A 700 18.14 -18.94 25.28
N PRO A 701 18.74 -19.64 26.26
CA PRO A 701 18.23 -20.93 26.72
C PRO A 701 16.82 -20.84 27.32
N ALA A 702 16.13 -21.98 27.38
CA ALA A 702 14.89 -22.14 28.11
C ALA A 702 15.03 -21.71 29.59
N GLY A 703 14.03 -20.99 30.10
CA GLY A 703 14.03 -20.48 31.47
C GLY A 703 12.97 -19.40 31.72
N THR A 704 12.35 -19.46 32.88
CA THR A 704 11.27 -18.56 33.35
C THR A 704 11.68 -17.09 33.45
N VAL A 705 10.71 -16.17 33.35
CA VAL A 705 10.89 -14.79 33.84
C VAL A 705 10.87 -14.82 35.38
N PRO A 706 11.88 -14.28 36.09
CA PRO A 706 11.92 -14.33 37.57
C PRO A 706 10.77 -13.59 38.25
N ALA A 707 10.51 -13.93 39.52
CA ALA A 707 9.64 -13.13 40.39
C ALA A 707 10.16 -11.68 40.48
N TRP A 708 9.28 -10.70 40.24
CA TRP A 708 9.63 -9.27 40.17
C TRP A 708 10.75 -8.95 39.15
N GLY A 709 10.93 -9.78 38.13
CA GLY A 709 11.91 -9.61 37.06
C GLY A 709 11.29 -9.12 35.75
N THR A 710 12.13 -8.50 34.91
CA THR A 710 11.80 -8.15 33.53
C THR A 710 12.44 -9.15 32.56
N LEU A 711 11.75 -9.46 31.46
CA LEU A 711 12.33 -10.01 30.24
C LEU A 711 12.16 -8.98 29.12
N ASP A 712 13.24 -8.70 28.39
CA ASP A 712 13.22 -7.88 27.20
C ASP A 712 13.15 -8.78 25.96
N VAL A 713 12.31 -8.41 24.99
CA VAL A 713 12.08 -9.17 23.76
C VAL A 713 12.22 -8.22 22.58
N SER A 714 13.11 -8.56 21.64
CA SER A 714 13.20 -7.85 20.36
C SER A 714 12.04 -8.25 19.45
N VAL A 715 11.53 -7.28 18.68
CA VAL A 715 10.54 -7.53 17.60
C VAL A 715 11.22 -7.85 16.25
N GLY A 716 12.55 -8.00 16.23
CA GLY A 716 13.35 -8.17 15.02
C GLY A 716 13.61 -6.86 14.28
N ASP A 717 14.31 -6.97 13.14
CA ASP A 717 14.75 -5.86 12.28
C ASP A 717 13.58 -5.27 11.46
N ILE A 718 12.54 -4.74 12.15
CA ILE A 718 11.40 -4.05 11.55
C ILE A 718 11.75 -2.56 11.36
N PRO A 719 11.92 -2.06 10.12
CA PRO A 719 12.31 -0.68 9.89
C PRO A 719 11.24 0.31 10.36
N ASN A 720 11.65 1.34 11.10
CA ASN A 720 10.80 2.45 11.52
C ASN A 720 9.53 2.04 12.30
N VAL A 721 9.58 0.91 13.00
CA VAL A 721 8.51 0.46 13.90
C VAL A 721 8.28 1.48 15.03
N ALA A 722 7.01 1.80 15.27
CA ALA A 722 6.58 2.73 16.31
C ALA A 722 5.81 2.03 17.43
N ALA A 723 5.02 1.02 17.08
CA ALA A 723 4.32 0.14 18.02
C ALA A 723 4.15 -1.25 17.40
N VAL A 724 3.86 -2.23 18.26
CA VAL A 724 3.60 -3.61 17.87
C VAL A 724 2.31 -4.11 18.53
N THR A 725 1.56 -4.94 17.80
CA THR A 725 0.35 -5.62 18.28
C THR A 725 0.73 -7.06 18.61
N LEU A 726 0.67 -7.43 19.89
CA LEU A 726 1.10 -8.74 20.38
C LEU A 726 -0.06 -9.46 21.06
N ASN A 727 -0.09 -10.79 21.02
CA ASN A 727 -0.81 -11.58 22.01
C ASN A 727 0.20 -12.15 23.02
N VAL A 728 0.00 -11.85 24.30
CA VAL A 728 0.94 -12.21 25.36
C VAL A 728 0.27 -13.24 26.27
N THR A 729 0.90 -14.39 26.46
CA THR A 729 0.34 -15.50 27.26
C THR A 729 1.26 -15.80 28.43
N VAL A 730 0.73 -15.74 29.65
CA VAL A 730 1.41 -16.29 30.84
C VAL A 730 0.95 -17.72 31.02
N THR A 731 1.89 -18.61 31.34
CA THR A 731 1.65 -20.02 31.62
C THR A 731 2.52 -20.50 32.78
N GLU A 732 2.06 -21.55 33.47
CA GLU A 732 2.71 -22.15 34.64
C GLU A 732 3.11 -21.16 35.77
N PRO A 733 2.33 -20.09 36.09
CA PRO A 733 2.72 -19.14 37.13
C PRO A 733 2.67 -19.77 38.53
N GLY A 734 3.74 -19.58 39.32
CA GLY A 734 3.81 -20.13 40.68
C GLY A 734 3.06 -19.32 41.77
N ALA A 735 2.55 -18.14 41.43
CA ALA A 735 1.87 -17.21 42.33
C ALA A 735 0.80 -16.41 41.57
N GLU A 736 -0.11 -15.76 42.29
CA GLU A 736 -0.97 -14.73 41.71
C GLU A 736 -0.16 -13.45 41.37
N GLY A 737 -0.60 -12.72 40.36
CA GLY A 737 0.03 -11.45 39.99
C GLY A 737 -0.45 -10.92 38.64
N HIS A 738 0.39 -10.06 38.04
CA HIS A 738 0.14 -9.53 36.71
C HIS A 738 1.42 -9.36 35.88
N LEU A 739 1.23 -9.25 34.57
CA LEU A 739 2.23 -8.85 33.61
C LEU A 739 2.03 -7.37 33.25
N THR A 740 3.13 -6.62 33.19
CA THR A 740 3.16 -5.26 32.63
C THR A 740 4.03 -5.27 31.38
N VAL A 741 3.50 -4.75 30.27
CA VAL A 741 4.19 -4.68 28.96
C VAL A 741 4.36 -3.21 28.59
N TYR A 742 5.59 -2.79 28.30
CA TYR A 742 5.96 -1.38 28.13
C TYR A 742 7.18 -1.18 27.21
N PRO A 743 7.43 0.04 26.71
CA PRO A 743 8.58 0.31 25.83
C PRO A 743 9.92 0.07 26.52
N HIS A 744 10.89 -0.49 25.79
CA HIS A 744 12.18 -0.86 26.36
C HIS A 744 12.93 0.33 26.99
N GLY A 745 13.54 0.10 28.16
CA GLY A 745 14.35 1.09 28.86
C GLY A 745 13.56 2.23 29.52
N ASP A 746 12.23 2.20 29.51
CA ASP A 746 11.39 3.07 30.34
C ASP A 746 11.20 2.47 31.75
N ALA A 747 10.69 3.26 32.69
CA ALA A 747 10.36 2.75 34.02
C ALA A 747 9.05 1.95 33.98
N ALA A 748 9.03 0.76 34.58
CA ALA A 748 7.86 -0.12 34.62
C ALA A 748 6.61 0.62 35.15
N PRO A 749 5.56 0.80 34.33
CA PRO A 749 4.38 1.58 34.70
C PRO A 749 3.43 0.80 35.61
N ASN A 750 2.60 1.49 36.39
CA ASN A 750 1.58 0.87 37.25
C ASN A 750 0.35 0.40 36.45
N ALA A 751 0.56 -0.43 35.42
CA ALA A 751 -0.44 -0.94 34.48
C ALA A 751 -0.45 -2.48 34.48
N SER A 752 -1.63 -3.09 34.43
CA SER A 752 -1.82 -4.55 34.45
C SER A 752 -2.37 -5.03 33.11
N ASN A 753 -1.48 -5.43 32.20
CA ASN A 753 -1.88 -5.91 30.87
C ASN A 753 -2.50 -7.30 30.91
N LEU A 754 -2.14 -8.12 31.91
CA LEU A 754 -2.63 -9.49 32.04
C LEU A 754 -2.58 -9.89 33.51
N ASN A 755 -3.70 -10.36 34.08
CA ASN A 755 -3.77 -10.83 35.47
C ASN A 755 -3.99 -12.34 35.51
N PHE A 756 -3.20 -13.05 36.33
CA PHE A 756 -3.15 -14.51 36.39
C PHE A 756 -3.21 -15.05 37.81
N LEU A 757 -3.81 -16.23 37.96
CA LEU A 757 -3.81 -17.03 39.19
C LEU A 757 -2.79 -18.18 39.10
N PRO A 758 -2.34 -18.77 40.22
CA PRO A 758 -1.38 -19.88 40.21
C PRO A 758 -1.82 -21.04 39.32
N GLY A 759 -0.93 -21.52 38.44
CA GLY A 759 -1.18 -22.58 37.48
C GLY A 759 -2.08 -22.22 36.29
N GLU A 760 -2.57 -20.99 36.18
CA GLU A 760 -3.41 -20.55 35.06
C GLU A 760 -2.58 -20.34 33.78
N THR A 761 -3.11 -20.77 32.63
CA THR A 761 -2.63 -20.32 31.31
C THR A 761 -3.63 -19.34 30.74
N ILE A 762 -3.24 -18.08 30.60
CA ILE A 762 -4.14 -16.99 30.18
C ILE A 762 -3.41 -15.98 29.30
N PRO A 763 -4.00 -15.55 28.17
CA PRO A 763 -3.49 -14.46 27.36
C PRO A 763 -4.31 -13.16 27.46
N ASN A 764 -3.74 -12.09 26.94
CA ASN A 764 -4.45 -10.88 26.48
C ASN A 764 -3.72 -10.33 25.23
N GLN A 765 -4.43 -9.65 24.33
CA GLN A 765 -3.80 -8.83 23.31
C GLN A 765 -3.22 -7.55 23.96
N VAL A 766 -2.13 -7.01 23.42
CA VAL A 766 -1.58 -5.70 23.79
C VAL A 766 -1.16 -4.96 22.52
N VAL A 767 -1.28 -3.64 22.55
CA VAL A 767 -0.56 -2.73 21.64
C VAL A 767 0.40 -1.93 22.51
N VAL A 768 1.67 -1.87 22.11
CA VAL A 768 2.73 -1.24 22.92
C VAL A 768 3.72 -0.51 22.00
N PRO A 769 4.17 0.72 22.34
CA PRO A 769 5.21 1.39 21.59
C PRO A 769 6.53 0.62 21.63
N VAL A 770 7.22 0.55 20.49
CA VAL A 770 8.53 -0.11 20.38
C VAL A 770 9.64 0.93 20.52
N LYS A 771 10.72 0.56 21.21
CA LYS A 771 11.89 1.43 21.43
C LYS A 771 13.15 0.59 21.30
N ASP A 772 14.11 1.06 20.50
CA ASP A 772 15.35 0.34 20.19
C ASP A 772 15.09 -1.12 19.73
N GLY A 773 14.08 -1.32 18.87
CA GLY A 773 13.66 -2.63 18.35
C GLY A 773 13.12 -3.61 19.42
N THR A 774 12.80 -3.13 20.62
CA THR A 774 12.62 -3.95 21.83
C THR A 774 11.39 -3.53 22.66
N VAL A 775 10.79 -4.51 23.35
CA VAL A 775 9.67 -4.34 24.30
C VAL A 775 10.03 -5.06 25.61
N SER A 776 9.67 -4.46 26.76
CA SER A 776 9.93 -5.00 28.09
C SER A 776 8.69 -5.63 28.73
N PHE A 777 8.87 -6.76 29.39
CA PHE A 777 7.81 -7.58 30.01
C PHE A 777 8.13 -7.84 31.49
N TYR A 778 7.45 -7.13 32.40
CA TYR A 778 7.68 -7.22 33.84
C TYR A 778 6.69 -8.17 34.54
N ASN A 779 7.23 -9.14 35.28
CA ASN A 779 6.48 -10.10 36.09
C ASN A 779 6.21 -9.53 37.49
N ALA A 780 5.07 -8.88 37.67
CA ALA A 780 4.61 -8.39 38.97
C ALA A 780 3.93 -9.51 39.79
N SER A 781 4.68 -10.55 40.12
CA SER A 781 4.25 -11.65 40.99
C SER A 781 5.37 -12.19 41.89
N GLY A 782 4.97 -12.89 42.96
CA GLY A 782 5.88 -13.48 43.94
C GLY A 782 6.61 -14.75 43.50
N ALA A 783 6.42 -15.22 42.25
CA ALA A 783 7.03 -16.44 41.72
C ALA A 783 7.50 -16.24 40.26
N PRO A 784 8.37 -17.12 39.74
CA PRO A 784 8.68 -17.13 38.31
C PRO A 784 7.46 -17.51 37.46
N ILE A 785 7.49 -17.11 36.19
CA ILE A 785 6.45 -17.42 35.19
C ILE A 785 7.09 -17.90 33.87
N HIS A 786 6.35 -18.70 33.10
CA HIS A 786 6.61 -18.85 31.67
C HIS A 786 5.78 -17.84 30.86
N LEU A 787 6.35 -17.36 29.76
CA LEU A 787 5.80 -16.32 28.90
C LEU A 787 5.90 -16.75 27.44
N ILE A 788 4.82 -16.54 26.70
CA ILE A 788 4.74 -16.72 25.26
C ILE A 788 4.33 -15.38 24.64
N VAL A 789 5.00 -14.95 23.59
CA VAL A 789 4.71 -13.70 22.86
C VAL A 789 4.54 -14.03 21.38
N ASP A 790 3.36 -13.70 20.86
CA ASP A 790 3.02 -13.77 19.44
C ASP A 790 2.83 -12.37 18.86
N GLU A 791 3.42 -12.09 17.71
CA GLU A 791 3.18 -10.89 16.94
C GLU A 791 1.97 -11.05 16.02
N PHE A 792 1.06 -10.08 16.03
CA PHE A 792 -0.12 -9.97 15.16
C PHE A 792 -0.07 -8.62 14.43
N GLY A 793 1.06 -8.27 13.83
CA GLY A 793 1.25 -7.02 13.07
C GLY A 793 1.75 -5.83 13.90
N TYR A 794 2.21 -4.79 13.20
CA TYR A 794 2.91 -3.64 13.77
C TYR A 794 2.48 -2.32 13.14
N GLN A 795 2.79 -1.20 13.79
CA GLN A 795 2.58 0.15 13.25
C GLN A 795 3.94 0.80 12.96
N ALA A 796 4.14 1.31 11.75
CA ALA A 796 5.42 1.90 11.29
C ALA A 796 5.20 3.22 10.52
N TYR A 797 6.25 4.05 10.46
CA TYR A 797 6.30 5.30 9.68
C TYR A 797 6.62 5.07 8.20
#